data_AF-A0A2A9P4I6-F1
#
_entry.id   AF-A0A2A9P4I6-F1
#
_cell.length_a   1.000
_cell.length_b   1.000
_cell.length_c   1.000
_cell.angle_alpha   90.00
_cell.angle_beta   90.00
_cell.angle_gamma   90.00
#
_symmetry.space_group_name_H-M   'P 1'
#
loop_
_entity.id
_entity.type
_entity.pdbx_description
1 polymer ?
#
loop_
_entity_poly.entity_id
_entity_poly.type
_entity_poly.pdbx_seq_one_letter_code
_entity_poly.pdbx_strand_id
1 'polypeptide(L)'
;MNAPEAPKRYMGTSNQGRTSDSRCQPQHHHDAQAQLLVLVSRHASRGILEWHDDALNRIPLHPPPPPQQRQRQTADSAAAMDAALDIPSFASTQLALLSRELQAEMSETSSLISSHSPTALQRAGLAVTNLVVASRRTGLGGRTMLELGPDTATGGLLPSHGIRPGDIVLVSGQPAGSAKKSEVRELERKGVRAVVVKVHKAALCVAIDEEGGKDGDGIAGRVWAVKLADEVTHRRMSQTMEKLHKMAESEYSIFIRVLFGLERPSPLSSDVAEPDWIDPTLNESQKDAIRFALASGEIALIHGPPGTGKTHTLVELILQLVKTGQRVLVCGPSNISVDNLVERLGRGQKLATILRLGHPARLLPSVVQHSLDVLTQTSDAGSIVRDVRADMDAKQAAVSKTRSGRERREIYAQLRELRKEYRERERRCVDGLLAGSNVVLATLHGAGGFQLRRHEFDVVVIDEASQALEAQCWVPLLAANKAVCAGDHLQLPPTVKSTTTTTTTTTTTTTTTTSSSTKKTGCSPSAMTLETTLFDRLLALHGPGIKRMLTTQYRMHEAIMRFPSDELYESKLVAADAVKARLLKDLEYGVEDCDETREPLVFIDTQGGDCPERSDGDLDKPKGKGGLLGESKSNEMEAALVRQHVKQLVRAGVRPEDVAVVTPYNAQLALLAPLKEQFPGIELGSVDGFQGREKEAVVVSLVRSNAEGEVGFLGDKRRLNGETAPFFLSFLFLFSFPTLLLDGYDVLAVLFTHAEEVAMTRPKRSLTIIGDSETTSRGSKFMKRWMAFLEENADLRYPDLATLSLDE
;
A
#
# COMPACT_ATOMS: atom_id res chain seq x y z
N MET A 1 -1.16 28.22 -69.52
CA MET A 1 -2.14 27.46 -70.30
C MET A 1 -2.88 26.54 -69.34
N ASN A 2 -4.14 26.90 -69.12
CA ASN A 2 -5.33 26.13 -68.71
C ASN A 2 -5.25 25.07 -67.60
N ALA A 3 -5.90 25.41 -66.48
CA ALA A 3 -6.75 24.53 -65.67
C ALA A 3 -8.12 24.32 -66.38
N PRO A 4 -9.24 23.84 -65.76
CA PRO A 4 -9.47 23.05 -64.53
C PRO A 4 -10.62 21.99 -64.67
N GLU A 5 -11.04 21.43 -63.52
CA GLU A 5 -12.44 21.36 -63.01
C GLU A 5 -13.35 20.12 -63.12
N ALA A 6 -14.00 19.84 -61.97
CA ALA A 6 -15.14 18.94 -61.71
C ALA A 6 -16.49 19.54 -62.16
N PRO A 7 -17.60 18.77 -62.17
CA PRO A 7 -18.79 19.11 -61.32
C PRO A 7 -19.68 17.87 -60.99
N LYS A 8 -20.83 17.86 -60.29
CA LYS A 8 -21.61 18.67 -59.32
C LYS A 8 -22.77 17.78 -58.82
N ARG A 9 -23.30 18.09 -57.62
CA ARG A 9 -24.64 17.72 -57.12
C ARG A 9 -25.77 18.32 -57.98
N TYR A 10 -26.97 17.72 -57.98
CA TYR A 10 -28.24 18.45 -58.11
C TYR A 10 -29.31 17.93 -57.14
N MET A 11 -29.96 18.88 -56.46
CA MET A 11 -31.21 18.75 -55.72
C MET A 11 -32.42 18.72 -56.67
N GLY A 12 -33.60 18.33 -56.18
CA GLY A 12 -34.85 18.86 -56.74
C GLY A 12 -36.14 18.07 -56.52
N THR A 13 -36.76 18.29 -55.36
CA THR A 13 -38.19 18.68 -55.18
C THR A 13 -39.34 17.91 -55.85
N SER A 14 -40.26 17.50 -54.97
CA SER A 14 -41.69 17.87 -54.92
C SER A 14 -42.76 17.01 -55.61
N ASN A 15 -43.75 16.71 -54.75
CA ASN A 15 -45.19 16.89 -54.92
C ASN A 15 -46.08 15.81 -55.56
N GLN A 16 -47.05 15.43 -54.71
CA GLN A 16 -48.48 15.27 -54.98
C GLN A 16 -48.97 14.06 -55.78
N GLY A 17 -50.03 13.43 -55.26
CA GLY A 17 -51.05 12.85 -56.13
C GLY A 17 -51.71 11.55 -55.65
N ARG A 18 -52.54 11.67 -54.61
CA ARG A 18 -53.92 11.12 -54.52
C ARG A 18 -54.32 9.82 -55.26
N THR A 19 -54.91 8.94 -54.42
CA THR A 19 -56.21 8.22 -54.59
C THR A 19 -56.34 7.06 -55.57
N SER A 20 -56.62 5.87 -55.03
CA SER A 20 -57.88 5.10 -55.14
C SER A 20 -57.62 3.66 -54.67
N ASP A 21 -58.11 3.26 -53.50
CA ASP A 21 -59.40 2.59 -53.25
C ASP A 21 -59.67 1.34 -54.11
N SER A 22 -59.54 0.16 -53.49
CA SER A 22 -60.44 -0.96 -53.73
C SER A 22 -60.41 -1.93 -52.54
N ARG A 23 -61.50 -1.91 -51.77
CA ARG A 23 -61.90 -2.89 -50.77
C ARG A 23 -62.20 -4.25 -51.43
N CYS A 24 -61.84 -5.34 -50.76
CA CYS A 24 -62.63 -6.57 -50.65
C CYS A 24 -62.12 -7.40 -49.44
N GLN A 25 -62.91 -7.41 -48.37
CA GLN A 25 -63.04 -8.53 -47.40
C GLN A 25 -64.27 -9.38 -47.87
N PRO A 26 -64.72 -10.50 -47.22
CA PRO A 26 -64.44 -10.99 -45.86
C PRO A 26 -64.52 -12.53 -45.60
N GLN A 27 -64.41 -12.91 -44.31
CA GLN A 27 -64.95 -14.10 -43.59
C GLN A 27 -64.18 -15.43 -43.67
N HIS A 28 -64.05 -16.27 -42.63
CA HIS A 28 -64.32 -16.21 -41.18
C HIS A 28 -63.71 -17.47 -40.49
N HIS A 29 -63.64 -17.41 -39.15
CA HIS A 29 -63.45 -18.47 -38.14
C HIS A 29 -62.01 -18.71 -37.65
N HIS A 30 -61.61 -18.08 -36.53
CA HIS A 30 -61.84 -18.46 -35.10
C HIS A 30 -60.95 -19.67 -34.73
N ASP A 31 -60.20 -19.73 -33.63
CA ASP A 31 -60.07 -18.94 -32.42
C ASP A 31 -58.80 -19.46 -31.69
N ALA A 32 -58.39 -18.83 -30.59
CA ALA A 32 -57.30 -19.25 -29.70
C ALA A 32 -55.89 -18.78 -30.09
N GLN A 33 -55.63 -17.47 -29.95
CA GLN A 33 -54.38 -16.96 -29.36
C GLN A 33 -54.41 -15.44 -29.04
N ALA A 34 -55.52 -14.75 -29.32
CA ALA A 34 -55.68 -13.31 -29.07
C ALA A 34 -56.47 -12.95 -27.79
N GLN A 35 -56.36 -13.75 -26.71
CA GLN A 35 -56.98 -13.43 -25.41
C GLN A 35 -55.98 -13.12 -24.28
N LEU A 36 -54.66 -13.17 -24.49
CA LEU A 36 -53.71 -12.89 -23.40
C LEU A 36 -53.10 -11.47 -23.39
N LEU A 37 -53.16 -10.73 -24.50
CA LEU A 37 -52.47 -9.42 -24.59
C LEU A 37 -53.37 -8.18 -24.37
N VAL A 38 -54.69 -8.34 -24.25
CA VAL A 38 -55.63 -7.20 -24.08
C VAL A 38 -56.09 -7.03 -22.62
N LEU A 39 -55.76 -7.98 -21.72
CA LEU A 39 -56.07 -7.89 -20.29
C LEU A 39 -54.99 -7.17 -19.46
N VAL A 40 -53.75 -7.04 -19.97
CA VAL A 40 -52.64 -6.41 -19.21
C VAL A 40 -52.56 -4.89 -19.43
N SER A 41 -53.13 -4.36 -20.52
CA SER A 41 -53.00 -2.93 -20.85
C SER A 41 -54.19 -2.04 -20.42
N ARG A 42 -55.23 -2.62 -19.78
CA ARG A 42 -56.38 -1.85 -19.26
C ARG A 42 -56.48 -1.75 -17.73
N HIS A 43 -55.63 -2.47 -16.98
CA HIS A 43 -55.55 -2.33 -15.52
C HIS A 43 -54.48 -1.33 -15.03
N ALA A 44 -53.55 -0.90 -15.90
CA ALA A 44 -52.47 0.02 -15.54
C ALA A 44 -52.82 1.52 -15.70
N SER A 45 -53.99 1.87 -16.25
CA SER A 45 -54.32 3.27 -16.64
C SER A 45 -55.55 3.86 -15.94
N ARG A 46 -56.06 3.22 -14.88
CA ARG A 46 -57.15 3.74 -14.04
C ARG A 46 -56.83 3.84 -12.53
N GLY A 47 -55.59 3.54 -12.13
CA GLY A 47 -55.15 3.64 -10.73
C GLY A 47 -54.24 4.82 -10.40
N ILE A 48 -53.97 5.73 -11.35
CA ILE A 48 -52.92 6.76 -11.24
C ILE A 48 -53.48 8.20 -11.25
N LEU A 49 -54.81 8.39 -11.31
CA LEU A 49 -55.41 9.73 -11.41
C LEU A 49 -56.49 10.06 -10.36
N GLU A 50 -56.67 9.25 -9.32
CA GLU A 50 -57.56 9.58 -8.17
C GLU A 50 -56.86 9.50 -6.80
N TRP A 51 -55.52 9.52 -6.77
CA TRP A 51 -54.73 9.42 -5.53
C TRP A 51 -53.85 10.65 -5.27
N HIS A 52 -54.24 11.82 -5.78
CA HIS A 52 -53.42 13.04 -5.68
C HIS A 52 -54.06 14.26 -5.01
N ASP A 53 -55.31 14.20 -4.53
CA ASP A 53 -55.94 15.38 -3.92
C ASP A 53 -56.60 15.18 -2.54
N ASP A 54 -56.59 13.97 -1.94
CA ASP A 54 -57.26 13.72 -0.65
C ASP A 54 -56.32 13.35 0.52
N ALA A 55 -55.00 13.39 0.30
CA ALA A 55 -53.98 12.96 1.28
C ALA A 55 -53.26 14.11 2.01
N LEU A 56 -53.68 15.37 1.84
CA LEU A 56 -52.98 16.54 2.41
C LEU A 56 -53.67 17.22 3.60
N ASN A 57 -54.79 16.73 4.12
CA ASN A 57 -55.53 17.46 5.17
C ASN A 57 -56.05 16.65 6.37
N ARG A 58 -55.39 15.54 6.76
CA ARG A 58 -55.64 14.88 8.06
C ARG A 58 -54.36 14.26 8.65
N ILE A 59 -53.60 15.05 9.42
CA ILE A 59 -52.56 14.55 10.32
C ILE A 59 -53.20 14.40 11.71
N PRO A 60 -53.39 13.18 12.24
CA PRO A 60 -53.54 12.99 13.67
C PRO A 60 -52.17 12.99 14.34
N LEU A 61 -52.01 13.79 15.38
CA LEU A 61 -50.88 13.73 16.31
C LEU A 61 -50.75 12.30 16.86
N HIS A 62 -49.69 11.58 16.51
CA HIS A 62 -49.39 10.27 17.10
C HIS A 62 -48.94 10.42 18.57
N PRO A 63 -49.37 9.52 19.48
CA PRO A 63 -48.88 9.51 20.85
C PRO A 63 -47.42 9.02 20.91
N PRO A 64 -46.66 9.37 21.97
CA PRO A 64 -45.26 8.96 22.08
C PRO A 64 -45.13 7.43 22.18
N PRO A 65 -43.99 6.86 21.72
CA PRO A 65 -43.79 5.42 21.65
C PRO A 65 -43.75 4.77 23.05
N PRO A 66 -44.12 3.48 23.16
CA PRO A 66 -44.19 2.78 24.44
C PRO A 66 -42.82 2.69 25.14
N PRO A 67 -42.79 2.62 26.49
CA PRO A 67 -41.57 2.73 27.30
C PRO A 67 -40.47 1.70 26.98
N GLN A 68 -40.81 0.57 26.35
CA GLN A 68 -39.86 -0.46 25.93
C GLN A 68 -39.01 -0.08 24.71
N GLN A 69 -39.48 0.80 23.82
CA GLN A 69 -38.68 1.29 22.68
C GLN A 69 -37.72 2.43 23.09
N ARG A 70 -38.10 3.27 24.07
CA ARG A 70 -37.16 4.21 24.70
C ARG A 70 -36.05 3.47 25.44
N GLN A 71 -36.39 2.39 26.15
CA GLN A 71 -35.38 1.58 26.86
C GLN A 71 -34.39 0.87 25.93
N ARG A 72 -34.82 0.44 24.73
CA ARG A 72 -33.90 -0.14 23.72
C ARG A 72 -32.99 0.91 23.08
N GLN A 73 -33.50 2.08 22.71
CA GLN A 73 -32.66 3.17 22.20
C GLN A 73 -31.69 3.71 23.27
N THR A 74 -32.07 3.72 24.55
CA THR A 74 -31.15 4.08 25.65
C THR A 74 -30.15 2.97 25.99
N ALA A 75 -30.49 1.70 25.76
CA ALA A 75 -29.58 0.57 25.98
C ALA A 75 -28.52 0.46 24.87
N ASP A 76 -28.90 0.66 23.60
CA ASP A 76 -27.96 0.76 22.48
C ASP A 76 -27.13 2.06 22.53
N SER A 77 -27.67 3.12 23.15
CA SER A 77 -26.93 4.34 23.49
C SER A 77 -25.87 4.12 24.56
N ALA A 78 -26.12 3.23 25.54
CA ALA A 78 -25.17 2.94 26.61
C ALA A 78 -24.05 1.98 26.15
N ALA A 79 -24.37 1.01 25.29
CA ALA A 79 -23.39 0.02 24.79
C ALA A 79 -22.33 0.61 23.84
N ALA A 80 -22.66 1.66 23.07
CA ALA A 80 -21.70 2.31 22.17
C ALA A 80 -20.71 3.24 22.88
N MET A 81 -21.06 3.77 24.06
CA MET A 81 -20.16 4.61 24.85
C MET A 81 -19.14 3.78 25.66
N ASP A 82 -19.33 2.46 25.76
CA ASP A 82 -18.47 1.54 26.52
C ASP A 82 -17.18 1.12 25.77
N ALA A 83 -16.98 1.64 24.55
CA ALA A 83 -15.80 1.40 23.69
C ALA A 83 -14.92 2.65 23.47
N ALA A 84 -15.21 3.75 24.14
CA ALA A 84 -14.45 5.00 24.07
C ALA A 84 -13.00 4.79 24.54
N LEU A 85 -12.04 5.21 23.70
CA LEU A 85 -10.62 5.13 24.01
C LEU A 85 -10.12 6.43 24.61
N ASP A 86 -9.51 6.34 25.78
CA ASP A 86 -8.81 7.45 26.40
C ASP A 86 -7.57 7.82 25.57
N ILE A 87 -7.49 9.07 25.11
CA ILE A 87 -6.45 9.55 24.19
C ILE A 87 -5.05 9.49 24.84
N PRO A 88 -4.84 9.96 26.08
CA PRO A 88 -3.57 9.80 26.78
C PRO A 88 -3.15 8.34 26.96
N SER A 89 -4.08 7.44 27.30
CA SER A 89 -3.81 6.01 27.39
C SER A 89 -3.43 5.41 26.03
N PHE A 90 -4.15 5.73 24.96
CA PHE A 90 -3.82 5.29 23.61
C PHE A 90 -2.40 5.73 23.21
N ALA A 91 -2.09 7.01 23.41
CA ALA A 91 -0.80 7.58 23.06
C ALA A 91 0.36 6.93 23.85
N SER A 92 0.15 6.64 25.14
CA SER A 92 1.18 5.99 25.97
C SER A 92 1.41 4.52 25.56
N THR A 93 0.36 3.78 25.24
CA THR A 93 0.47 2.40 24.69
C THR A 93 1.21 2.41 23.35
N GLN A 94 0.84 3.30 22.42
CA GLN A 94 1.51 3.42 21.12
C GLN A 94 3.00 3.78 21.28
N LEU A 95 3.35 4.71 22.19
CA LEU A 95 4.75 5.04 22.48
C LEU A 95 5.56 3.84 22.98
N ALA A 96 4.98 3.01 23.85
CA ALA A 96 5.62 1.81 24.37
C ALA A 96 5.83 0.76 23.26
N LEU A 97 4.83 0.55 22.42
CA LEU A 97 4.90 -0.37 21.29
C LEU A 97 5.94 0.08 20.25
N LEU A 98 5.92 1.34 19.84
CA LEU A 98 6.90 1.91 18.92
C LEU A 98 8.34 1.77 19.46
N SER A 99 8.52 2.01 20.77
CA SER A 99 9.83 1.86 21.42
C SER A 99 10.34 0.42 21.36
N ARG A 100 9.46 -0.58 21.52
CA ARG A 100 9.81 -2.01 21.38
C ARG A 100 10.18 -2.35 19.93
N GLU A 101 9.44 -1.82 18.96
CA GLU A 101 9.74 -2.02 17.54
C GLU A 101 11.11 -1.44 17.17
N LEU A 102 11.38 -0.20 17.58
CA LEU A 102 12.68 0.42 17.35
C LEU A 102 13.81 -0.37 18.01
N GLN A 103 13.63 -0.84 19.25
CA GLN A 103 14.64 -1.66 19.93
C GLN A 103 14.90 -2.97 19.19
N ALA A 104 13.85 -3.65 18.70
CA ALA A 104 13.98 -4.86 17.90
C ALA A 104 14.77 -4.58 16.61
N GLU A 105 14.40 -3.55 15.84
CA GLU A 105 15.08 -3.17 14.60
C GLU A 105 16.54 -2.75 14.82
N MET A 106 16.81 -1.97 15.86
CA MET A 106 18.16 -1.56 16.23
C MET A 106 19.02 -2.75 16.68
N SER A 107 18.45 -3.69 17.45
CA SER A 107 19.17 -4.88 17.91
C SER A 107 19.54 -5.82 16.75
N GLU A 108 18.62 -6.01 15.80
CA GLU A 108 18.84 -6.79 14.58
C GLU A 108 19.93 -6.15 13.74
N THR A 109 19.78 -4.85 13.42
CA THR A 109 20.74 -4.11 12.59
C THR A 109 22.12 -4.05 13.25
N SER A 110 22.18 -3.79 14.56
CA SER A 110 23.45 -3.76 15.30
C SER A 110 24.10 -5.15 15.40
N SER A 111 23.31 -6.22 15.54
CA SER A 111 23.82 -7.59 15.51
C SER A 111 24.42 -7.89 14.15
N LEU A 112 23.72 -7.58 13.06
CA LEU A 112 24.20 -7.77 11.68
C LEU A 112 25.52 -7.03 11.44
N ILE A 113 25.61 -5.75 11.81
CA ILE A 113 26.81 -4.93 11.62
C ILE A 113 28.00 -5.46 12.45
N SER A 114 27.76 -5.89 13.68
CA SER A 114 28.85 -6.29 14.59
C SER A 114 29.33 -7.74 14.42
N SER A 115 28.50 -8.61 13.84
CA SER A 115 28.80 -10.04 13.66
C SER A 115 29.41 -10.38 12.29
N HIS A 116 29.26 -9.50 11.30
CA HIS A 116 29.68 -9.76 9.93
C HIS A 116 30.83 -8.86 9.47
N SER A 117 31.68 -9.38 8.59
CA SER A 117 32.74 -8.59 7.95
C SER A 117 32.14 -7.57 6.96
N PRO A 118 32.83 -6.45 6.67
CA PRO A 118 32.37 -5.48 5.67
C PRO A 118 32.07 -6.11 4.30
N THR A 119 32.86 -7.12 3.89
CA THR A 119 32.64 -7.86 2.65
C THR A 119 31.36 -8.70 2.67
N ALA A 120 31.03 -9.31 3.82
CA ALA A 120 29.78 -10.06 3.97
C ALA A 120 28.56 -9.13 3.95
N LEU A 121 28.63 -7.97 4.62
CA LEU A 121 27.58 -6.96 4.59
C LEU A 121 27.38 -6.37 3.19
N GLN A 122 28.44 -6.23 2.39
CA GLN A 122 28.32 -5.81 1.00
C GLN A 122 27.64 -6.87 0.13
N ARG A 123 27.98 -8.16 0.29
CA ARG A 123 27.28 -9.25 -0.43
C ARG A 123 25.80 -9.31 -0.07
N ALA A 124 25.46 -8.99 1.18
CA ALA A 124 24.09 -8.84 1.64
C ALA A 124 23.37 -7.59 1.12
N GLY A 125 24.11 -6.67 0.49
CA GLY A 125 23.60 -5.38 0.04
C GLY A 125 23.32 -4.37 1.16
N LEU A 126 23.81 -4.59 2.37
CA LEU A 126 23.59 -3.70 3.52
C LEU A 126 24.68 -2.62 3.66
N ALA A 127 25.81 -2.77 2.98
CA ALA A 127 26.90 -1.81 3.00
C ALA A 127 27.54 -1.64 1.61
N VAL A 128 28.11 -0.46 1.36
CA VAL A 128 28.95 -0.17 0.20
C VAL A 128 30.33 0.25 0.69
N THR A 129 31.37 -0.49 0.27
CA THR A 129 32.75 -0.28 0.73
C THR A 129 33.60 0.46 -0.30
N ASN A 130 34.81 0.88 0.10
CA ASN A 130 35.81 1.54 -0.75
C ASN A 130 35.32 2.81 -1.46
N LEU A 131 34.56 3.63 -0.75
CA LEU A 131 34.06 4.91 -1.24
C LEU A 131 35.03 6.06 -0.93
N VAL A 132 34.99 7.13 -1.72
CA VAL A 132 35.70 8.40 -1.52
C VAL A 132 34.75 9.57 -1.78
N VAL A 133 34.95 10.69 -1.08
CA VAL A 133 34.15 11.91 -1.29
C VAL A 133 34.58 12.58 -2.60
N ALA A 134 33.75 12.47 -3.63
CA ALA A 134 33.99 13.05 -4.95
C ALA A 134 33.62 14.54 -5.01
N SER A 135 32.51 14.96 -4.39
CA SER A 135 32.09 16.36 -4.36
C SER A 135 31.30 16.72 -3.09
N ARG A 136 31.31 18.01 -2.74
CA ARG A 136 30.51 18.60 -1.65
C ARG A 136 29.69 19.77 -2.20
N ARG A 137 28.38 19.81 -1.94
CA ARG A 137 27.43 20.79 -2.49
C ARG A 137 26.41 21.23 -1.45
N THR A 138 25.76 22.37 -1.65
CA THR A 138 24.61 22.78 -0.81
C THR A 138 23.31 22.15 -1.33
N GLY A 139 22.56 21.47 -0.44
CA GLY A 139 21.22 20.93 -0.67
C GLY A 139 20.12 21.73 0.02
N LEU A 140 18.88 21.25 -0.09
CA LEU A 140 17.69 21.92 0.50
C LEU A 140 17.78 22.02 2.02
N GLY A 141 17.18 23.07 2.58
CA GLY A 141 17.30 23.39 4.00
C GLY A 141 18.69 23.87 4.42
N GLY A 142 19.57 24.13 3.44
CA GLY A 142 20.98 24.46 3.65
C GLY A 142 21.83 23.29 4.14
N ARG A 143 21.40 22.05 3.89
CA ARG A 143 22.12 20.83 4.29
C ARG A 143 23.33 20.58 3.38
N THR A 144 24.38 19.99 3.93
CA THR A 144 25.56 19.60 3.14
C THR A 144 25.33 18.27 2.42
N MET A 145 25.48 18.28 1.09
CA MET A 145 25.38 17.13 0.21
C MET A 145 26.78 16.57 -0.10
N LEU A 146 26.98 15.28 0.11
CA LEU A 146 28.19 14.55 -0.29
C LEU A 146 27.90 13.62 -1.46
N GLU A 147 28.79 13.59 -2.43
CA GLU A 147 28.81 12.59 -3.49
C GLU A 147 29.95 11.60 -3.20
N LEU A 148 29.60 10.34 -2.97
CA LEU A 148 30.53 9.27 -2.64
C LEU A 148 30.72 8.37 -3.88
N GLY A 149 31.90 8.42 -4.50
CA GLY A 149 32.24 7.54 -5.63
C GLY A 149 33.13 6.38 -5.16
N PRO A 150 33.23 5.28 -5.93
CA PRO A 150 34.24 4.26 -5.66
C PRO A 150 35.65 4.85 -5.80
N ASP A 151 36.60 4.35 -5.01
CA ASP A 151 38.01 4.69 -5.21
C ASP A 151 38.42 4.33 -6.65
N THR A 152 39.14 5.23 -7.31
CA THR A 152 39.70 5.08 -8.66
C THR A 152 40.44 3.75 -8.88
N ALA A 153 40.95 3.12 -7.82
CA ALA A 153 41.62 1.82 -7.87
C ALA A 153 40.67 0.60 -7.96
N THR A 154 39.38 0.74 -7.65
CA THR A 154 38.40 -0.36 -7.49
C THR A 154 37.38 -0.51 -8.63
N GLY A 155 37.56 0.23 -9.73
CA GLY A 155 36.63 0.25 -10.86
C GLY A 155 35.55 1.32 -10.72
N GLY A 156 35.08 1.87 -11.85
CA GLY A 156 34.21 3.04 -11.88
C GLY A 156 32.73 2.82 -11.54
N LEU A 157 32.33 1.62 -11.08
CA LEU A 157 30.95 1.26 -10.78
C LEU A 157 30.82 0.81 -9.32
N LEU A 158 29.67 1.11 -8.72
CA LEU A 158 29.34 0.63 -7.37
C LEU A 158 29.03 -0.88 -7.39
N PRO A 159 29.44 -1.62 -6.35
CA PRO A 159 29.03 -3.01 -6.19
C PRO A 159 27.50 -3.12 -6.01
N SER A 160 26.92 -4.28 -6.34
CA SER A 160 25.49 -4.54 -6.13
C SER A 160 25.12 -4.32 -4.65
N HIS A 161 24.11 -3.48 -4.39
CA HIS A 161 23.70 -3.15 -3.03
C HIS A 161 22.19 -2.92 -2.92
N GLY A 162 21.65 -3.07 -1.71
CA GLY A 162 20.24 -2.86 -1.37
C GLY A 162 19.92 -1.45 -0.86
N ILE A 163 20.91 -0.55 -0.81
CA ILE A 163 20.73 0.85 -0.39
C ILE A 163 19.89 1.61 -1.43
N ARG A 164 18.79 2.21 -0.98
CA ARG A 164 17.85 2.99 -1.79
C ARG A 164 17.88 4.46 -1.35
N PRO A 165 17.42 5.42 -2.17
CA PRO A 165 17.21 6.79 -1.69
C PRO A 165 16.22 6.82 -0.51
N GLY A 166 16.42 7.64 0.53
CA GLY A 166 17.27 7.28 1.68
C GLY A 166 16.54 6.85 2.94
N ASP A 167 16.57 5.56 3.25
CA ASP A 167 17.73 4.91 3.83
C ASP A 167 18.67 5.89 4.55
N ILE A 168 18.68 5.76 5.87
CA ILE A 168 19.68 6.39 6.72
C ILE A 168 20.93 5.52 6.63
N VAL A 169 22.05 6.15 6.33
CA VAL A 169 23.35 5.50 6.28
C VAL A 169 24.32 6.15 7.26
N LEU A 170 25.16 5.32 7.86
CA LEU A 170 26.36 5.77 8.53
C LEU A 170 27.48 5.88 7.50
N VAL A 171 28.02 7.08 7.33
CA VAL A 171 29.24 7.30 6.56
C VAL A 171 30.40 7.45 7.53
N SER A 172 31.31 6.47 7.55
CA SER A 172 32.48 6.48 8.43
C SER A 172 33.72 5.97 7.71
N GLY A 173 34.89 6.04 8.36
CA GLY A 173 36.10 5.39 7.83
C GLY A 173 35.92 3.88 7.79
N GLN A 174 36.38 3.23 6.72
CA GLN A 174 36.23 1.78 6.58
C GLN A 174 37.14 1.03 7.56
N PRO A 175 36.61 0.18 8.45
CA PRO A 175 37.43 -0.63 9.35
C PRO A 175 38.23 -1.68 8.56
N ALA A 176 39.47 -1.95 8.99
CA ALA A 176 40.25 -3.06 8.47
C ALA A 176 39.60 -4.40 8.82
N GLY A 177 39.75 -5.44 7.99
CA GLY A 177 39.15 -6.76 8.23
C GLY A 177 39.57 -7.45 9.55
N SER A 178 40.64 -6.96 10.19
CA SER A 178 41.16 -7.39 11.49
C SER A 178 40.92 -6.39 12.63
N ALA A 179 40.07 -5.37 12.42
CA ALA A 179 39.87 -4.29 13.38
C ALA A 179 39.20 -4.81 14.68
N LYS A 180 39.67 -4.30 15.82
CA LYS A 180 39.08 -4.67 17.14
C LYS A 180 37.71 -4.01 17.31
N LYS A 181 36.81 -4.64 18.08
CA LYS A 181 35.48 -4.06 18.43
C LYS A 181 35.56 -2.62 18.97
N SER A 182 36.65 -2.25 19.65
CA SER A 182 36.88 -0.88 20.13
C SER A 182 37.15 0.12 19.00
N GLU A 183 37.90 -0.27 17.96
CA GLU A 183 38.21 0.56 16.80
C GLU A 183 36.99 0.77 15.91
N VAL A 184 36.18 -0.27 15.72
CA VAL A 184 34.89 -0.17 15.00
C VAL A 184 33.96 0.83 15.70
N ARG A 185 33.81 0.74 17.03
CA ARG A 185 33.02 1.70 17.81
C ARG A 185 33.57 3.12 17.76
N GLU A 186 34.90 3.29 17.66
CA GLU A 186 35.50 4.61 17.53
C GLU A 186 35.23 5.22 16.14
N LEU A 187 35.30 4.42 15.08
CA LEU A 187 34.95 4.80 13.72
C LEU A 187 33.45 5.12 13.59
N GLU A 188 32.58 4.39 14.27
CA GLU A 188 31.15 4.70 14.36
C GLU A 188 30.91 6.06 15.03
N ARG A 189 31.60 6.34 16.15
CA ARG A 189 31.50 7.63 16.86
C ARG A 189 32.05 8.81 16.04
N LYS A 190 33.03 8.55 15.18
CA LYS A 190 33.60 9.53 14.24
C LYS A 190 32.76 9.67 12.96
N GLY A 191 31.93 8.67 12.66
CA GLY A 191 31.04 8.65 11.51
C GLY A 191 29.95 9.70 11.57
N VAL A 192 29.38 9.97 10.41
CA VAL A 192 28.30 10.95 10.23
C VAL A 192 27.07 10.22 9.71
N ARG A 193 25.92 10.47 10.33
CA ARG A 193 24.64 9.99 9.85
C ARG A 193 24.20 10.86 8.68
N ALA A 194 23.83 10.20 7.59
CA ALA A 194 23.38 10.86 6.38
C ALA A 194 22.16 10.14 5.81
N VAL A 195 21.29 10.89 5.15
CA VAL A 195 20.16 10.34 4.40
C VAL A 195 20.60 10.15 2.97
N VAL A 196 20.41 8.97 2.39
CA VAL A 196 20.73 8.76 0.97
C VAL A 196 19.78 9.58 0.12
N VAL A 197 20.33 10.50 -0.65
CA VAL A 197 19.55 11.40 -1.46
C VAL A 197 19.38 10.87 -2.86
N LYS A 198 20.43 10.27 -3.44
CA LYS A 198 20.39 9.72 -4.80
C LYS A 198 21.38 8.57 -4.92
N VAL A 199 21.00 7.56 -5.71
CA VAL A 199 21.86 6.42 -6.02
C VAL A 199 22.10 6.42 -7.53
N HIS A 200 23.35 6.50 -7.94
CA HIS A 200 23.80 6.34 -9.32
C HIS A 200 24.56 5.02 -9.46
N LYS A 201 24.71 4.51 -10.70
CA LYS A 201 25.54 3.33 -10.97
C LYS A 201 27.01 3.51 -10.53
N ALA A 202 27.50 4.75 -10.49
CA ALA A 202 28.90 5.10 -10.20
C ALA A 202 29.09 5.96 -8.95
N ALA A 203 28.01 6.38 -8.26
CA ALA A 203 28.12 7.27 -7.11
C ALA A 203 26.89 7.20 -6.18
N LEU A 204 27.12 7.41 -4.89
CA LEU A 204 26.09 7.51 -3.86
C LEU A 204 26.04 8.95 -3.33
N CYS A 205 24.94 9.66 -3.55
CA CYS A 205 24.75 11.00 -3.01
C CYS A 205 24.01 10.94 -1.67
N VAL A 206 24.55 11.57 -0.63
CA VAL A 206 24.00 11.57 0.73
C VAL A 206 23.91 12.99 1.29
N ALA A 207 22.85 13.29 2.05
CA ALA A 207 22.68 14.54 2.78
C ALA A 207 23.04 14.33 4.25
N ILE A 208 23.98 15.11 4.77
CA ILE A 208 24.38 15.06 6.18
C ILE A 208 23.30 15.69 7.04
N ASP A 209 22.97 15.04 8.16
CA ASP A 209 22.13 15.63 9.20
C ASP A 209 22.99 16.48 10.16
N GLU A 210 22.67 17.78 10.28
CA GLU A 210 23.50 18.77 10.99
C GLU A 210 23.24 18.82 12.51
N GLU A 211 22.36 17.98 13.07
CA GLU A 211 21.99 18.00 14.50
C GLU A 211 23.19 17.85 15.47
N GLY A 212 24.39 17.49 14.99
CA GLY A 212 25.61 17.36 15.80
C GLY A 212 26.70 18.43 15.59
N GLY A 213 26.49 19.47 14.78
CA GLY A 213 27.49 20.55 14.59
C GLY A 213 28.84 20.13 13.98
N LYS A 214 28.93 18.92 13.43
CA LYS A 214 30.11 18.41 12.69
C LYS A 214 29.83 18.54 11.19
N ASP A 215 30.42 19.54 10.52
CA ASP A 215 30.27 19.83 9.08
C ASP A 215 30.89 18.75 8.14
N GLY A 216 30.82 17.46 8.49
CA GLY A 216 31.44 16.39 7.68
C GLY A 216 32.96 16.51 7.52
N ASP A 217 33.62 17.39 8.28
CA ASP A 217 35.05 17.70 8.15
C ASP A 217 35.94 16.53 8.62
N GLY A 218 35.36 15.57 9.36
CA GLY A 218 36.02 14.31 9.75
C GLY A 218 35.97 13.20 8.70
N ILE A 219 35.28 13.41 7.57
CA ILE A 219 35.17 12.43 6.48
C ILE A 219 36.30 12.71 5.47
N ALA A 220 37.45 12.10 5.70
CA ALA A 220 38.62 12.15 4.82
C ALA A 220 39.19 10.75 4.58
N GLY A 221 39.63 10.48 3.35
CA GLY A 221 40.17 9.17 2.95
C GLY A 221 39.09 8.18 2.48
N ARG A 222 39.38 6.88 2.60
CA ARG A 222 38.46 5.80 2.24
C ARG A 222 37.35 5.65 3.27
N VAL A 223 36.12 5.65 2.79
CA VAL A 223 34.91 5.55 3.60
C VAL A 223 34.06 4.37 3.13
N TRP A 224 33.14 3.99 3.97
CA TRP A 224 32.08 3.04 3.64
C TRP A 224 30.75 3.63 4.08
N ALA A 225 29.67 3.21 3.41
CA ALA A 225 28.31 3.59 3.74
C ALA A 225 27.56 2.35 4.22
N VAL A 226 27.05 2.37 5.45
CA VAL A 226 26.33 1.25 6.06
C VAL A 226 24.89 1.66 6.32
N LYS A 227 23.93 0.85 5.89
CA LYS A 227 22.51 1.09 6.17
C LYS A 227 22.23 0.96 7.67
N LEU A 228 21.55 1.96 8.24
CA LEU A 228 21.09 1.99 9.61
C LEU A 228 19.56 1.82 9.67
N ALA A 229 19.05 1.52 10.88
CA ALA A 229 17.63 1.59 11.18
C ALA A 229 17.08 3.02 11.01
N ASP A 230 15.82 3.15 10.58
CA ASP A 230 15.20 4.45 10.33
C ASP A 230 14.68 5.09 11.63
N GLU A 231 15.57 5.74 12.40
CA GLU A 231 15.18 6.44 13.62
C GLU A 231 14.30 7.69 13.35
N VAL A 232 14.28 8.22 12.12
CA VAL A 232 13.58 9.47 11.80
C VAL A 232 12.07 9.23 11.71
N THR A 233 11.65 8.11 11.11
CA THR A 233 10.23 7.71 11.07
C THR A 233 9.69 7.50 12.48
N HIS A 234 10.44 6.78 13.32
CA HIS A 234 10.10 6.57 14.73
C HIS A 234 9.97 7.90 15.48
N ARG A 235 10.96 8.78 15.38
CA ARG A 235 10.94 10.09 16.05
C ARG A 235 9.69 10.90 15.71
N ARG A 236 9.24 10.87 14.44
CA ARG A 236 8.03 11.60 14.01
C ARG A 236 6.75 11.02 14.61
N MET A 237 6.63 9.68 14.63
CA MET A 237 5.51 9.01 15.27
C MET A 237 5.49 9.32 16.77
N SER A 238 6.63 9.22 17.47
CA SER A 238 6.74 9.52 18.90
C SER A 238 6.36 10.97 19.21
N GLN A 239 6.84 11.95 18.44
CA GLN A 239 6.46 13.36 18.62
C GLN A 239 4.95 13.58 18.49
N THR A 240 4.31 12.88 17.56
CA THR A 240 2.86 12.98 17.33
C THR A 240 2.09 12.35 18.49
N MET A 241 2.52 11.16 18.95
CA MET A 241 1.92 10.52 20.11
C MET A 241 2.15 11.33 21.39
N GLU A 242 3.32 11.92 21.60
CA GLU A 242 3.57 12.85 22.72
C GLU A 242 2.67 14.09 22.66
N LYS A 243 2.38 14.61 21.47
CA LYS A 243 1.43 15.72 21.28
C LYS A 243 0.02 15.29 21.68
N LEU A 244 -0.44 14.11 21.24
CA LEU A 244 -1.73 13.55 21.65
C LEU A 244 -1.81 13.31 23.17
N HIS A 245 -0.75 12.79 23.76
CA HIS A 245 -0.69 12.50 25.20
C HIS A 245 -0.79 13.78 26.07
N LYS A 246 -0.23 14.90 25.59
CA LYS A 246 -0.24 16.19 26.30
C LYS A 246 -1.50 17.03 26.02
N MET A 247 -2.32 16.63 25.05
CA MET A 247 -3.49 17.41 24.62
C MET A 247 -4.59 17.34 25.68
N ALA A 248 -5.06 18.50 26.14
CA ALA A 248 -6.16 18.58 27.09
C ALA A 248 -7.51 18.27 26.41
N GLU A 249 -8.50 17.78 27.17
CA GLU A 249 -9.83 17.45 26.63
C GLU A 249 -10.56 18.62 25.94
N SER A 250 -10.23 19.85 26.34
CA SER A 250 -10.74 21.09 25.74
C SER A 250 -10.22 21.33 24.32
N GLU A 251 -9.10 20.71 23.95
CA GLU A 251 -8.48 20.83 22.63
C GLU A 251 -8.96 19.73 21.66
N TYR A 252 -9.76 18.76 22.14
CA TYR A 252 -10.28 17.69 21.31
C TYR A 252 -11.37 18.23 20.37
N SER A 253 -11.03 18.37 19.09
CA SER A 253 -12.00 18.67 18.04
C SER A 253 -13.03 17.53 17.92
N ILE A 254 -14.20 17.83 17.36
CA ILE A 254 -15.25 16.84 17.05
C ILE A 254 -14.65 15.69 16.22
N PHE A 255 -13.82 16.03 15.25
CA PHE A 255 -13.07 15.06 14.44
C PHE A 255 -12.26 14.08 15.28
N ILE A 256 -11.43 14.57 16.21
CA ILE A 256 -10.62 13.72 17.11
C ILE A 256 -11.54 12.87 17.99
N ARG A 257 -12.60 13.47 18.55
CA ARG A 257 -13.58 12.77 19.40
C ARG A 257 -14.25 11.61 18.67
N VAL A 258 -14.64 11.80 17.41
CA VAL A 258 -15.18 10.73 16.55
C VAL A 258 -14.14 9.64 16.30
N LEU A 259 -12.88 10.00 15.99
CA LEU A 259 -11.83 9.00 15.74
C LEU A 259 -11.46 8.15 16.97
N PHE A 260 -11.73 8.63 18.18
CA PHE A 260 -11.53 7.90 19.44
C PHE A 260 -12.81 7.27 20.03
N GLY A 261 -13.95 7.47 19.38
CA GLY A 261 -15.24 6.90 19.82
C GLY A 261 -15.89 7.64 20.99
N LEU A 262 -15.41 8.85 21.28
CA LEU A 262 -16.01 9.74 22.27
C LEU A 262 -17.32 10.34 21.75
N GLU A 263 -17.44 10.49 20.43
CA GLU A 263 -18.64 10.93 19.73
C GLU A 263 -18.94 10.03 18.52
N ARG A 264 -20.20 10.03 18.08
CA ARG A 264 -20.61 9.30 16.87
C ARG A 264 -20.37 10.19 15.63
N PRO A 265 -20.06 9.59 14.47
CA PRO A 265 -19.96 10.33 13.21
C PRO A 265 -21.25 11.11 12.95
N SER A 266 -21.11 12.33 12.45
CA SER A 266 -22.27 13.15 12.10
C SER A 266 -23.10 12.46 11.01
N PRO A 267 -24.44 12.64 11.02
CA PRO A 267 -25.28 12.16 9.93
C PRO A 267 -24.79 12.71 8.58
N LEU A 268 -24.98 11.93 7.51
CA LEU A 268 -24.62 12.35 6.16
C LEU A 268 -25.35 13.64 5.79
N SER A 269 -24.62 14.60 5.25
CA SER A 269 -25.20 15.86 4.80
C SER A 269 -26.13 15.65 3.61
N SER A 270 -27.35 16.17 3.71
CA SER A 270 -28.33 16.20 2.61
C SER A 270 -28.02 17.26 1.56
N ASP A 271 -27.12 18.19 1.87
CA ASP A 271 -26.88 19.39 1.07
C ASP A 271 -25.78 19.20 0.00
N VAL A 272 -25.27 17.97 -0.15
CA VAL A 272 -24.29 17.67 -1.19
C VAL A 272 -25.01 17.55 -2.53
N ALA A 273 -24.84 18.57 -3.36
CA ALA A 273 -25.29 18.53 -4.75
C ALA A 273 -24.67 17.33 -5.49
N GLU A 274 -25.43 16.77 -6.44
CA GLU A 274 -24.94 15.67 -7.26
C GLU A 274 -23.63 16.11 -7.97
N PRO A 275 -22.53 15.35 -7.83
CA PRO A 275 -21.26 15.74 -8.43
C PRO A 275 -21.36 15.75 -9.96
N ASP A 276 -20.86 16.82 -10.60
CA ASP A 276 -20.61 16.76 -12.04
C ASP A 276 -19.38 15.88 -12.27
N TRP A 277 -19.60 14.63 -12.66
CA TRP A 277 -18.55 13.64 -12.89
C TRP A 277 -17.56 14.15 -13.93
N ILE A 278 -16.29 14.26 -13.54
CA ILE A 278 -15.23 14.70 -14.44
C ILE A 278 -14.76 13.51 -15.28
N ASP A 279 -14.65 12.34 -14.64
CA ASP A 279 -14.42 11.09 -15.34
C ASP A 279 -15.75 10.35 -15.67
N PRO A 280 -16.12 10.20 -16.96
CA PRO A 280 -17.34 9.50 -17.34
C PRO A 280 -17.25 7.97 -17.23
N THR A 281 -16.05 7.41 -17.00
CA THR A 281 -15.81 5.95 -16.98
C THR A 281 -16.06 5.32 -15.61
N LEU A 282 -16.39 6.12 -14.60
CA LEU A 282 -16.68 5.64 -13.24
C LEU A 282 -17.90 4.74 -13.21
N ASN A 283 -17.78 3.61 -12.53
CA ASN A 283 -18.90 2.71 -12.28
C ASN A 283 -19.71 3.13 -11.04
N GLU A 284 -20.89 2.52 -10.84
CA GLU A 284 -21.79 2.92 -9.76
C GLU A 284 -21.22 2.69 -8.35
N SER A 285 -20.42 1.65 -8.12
CA SER A 285 -19.79 1.43 -6.81
C SER A 285 -18.78 2.53 -6.46
N GLN A 286 -18.06 3.04 -7.47
CA GLN A 286 -17.13 4.16 -7.32
C GLN A 286 -17.87 5.48 -7.09
N LYS A 287 -18.94 5.73 -7.85
CA LYS A 287 -19.80 6.92 -7.67
C LYS A 287 -20.44 6.94 -6.29
N ASP A 288 -20.97 5.83 -5.80
CA ASP A 288 -21.54 5.72 -4.46
C ASP A 288 -20.49 6.01 -3.38
N ALA A 289 -19.28 5.44 -3.50
CA ALA A 289 -18.18 5.72 -2.59
C ALA A 289 -17.79 7.22 -2.57
N ILE A 290 -17.77 7.88 -3.72
CA ILE A 290 -17.47 9.31 -3.84
C ILE A 290 -18.58 10.16 -3.22
N ARG A 291 -19.86 9.91 -3.55
CA ARG A 291 -21.01 10.60 -2.94
C ARG A 291 -20.99 10.47 -1.43
N PHE A 292 -20.77 9.25 -0.93
CA PHE A 292 -20.66 8.97 0.48
C PHE A 292 -19.51 9.75 1.14
N ALA A 293 -18.32 9.74 0.53
CA ALA A 293 -17.16 10.45 1.06
C ALA A 293 -17.35 11.97 1.05
N LEU A 294 -18.02 12.54 0.05
CA LEU A 294 -18.37 13.97 0.00
C LEU A 294 -19.38 14.33 1.09
N ALA A 295 -20.41 13.50 1.31
CA ALA A 295 -21.47 13.72 2.30
C ALA A 295 -21.07 13.45 3.76
N SER A 296 -19.98 12.72 3.99
CA SER A 296 -19.46 12.43 5.33
C SER A 296 -18.84 13.67 5.98
N GLY A 297 -19.13 13.93 7.26
CA GLY A 297 -18.59 15.07 8.01
C GLY A 297 -17.14 14.87 8.42
N GLU A 298 -16.88 13.86 9.26
CA GLU A 298 -15.58 13.68 9.91
C GLU A 298 -14.74 12.57 9.27
N ILE A 299 -15.34 11.43 8.95
CA ILE A 299 -14.62 10.22 8.49
C ILE A 299 -15.40 9.46 7.42
N ALA A 300 -14.69 9.02 6.38
CA ALA A 300 -15.18 8.05 5.40
C ALA A 300 -14.13 6.99 5.11
N LEU A 301 -14.55 5.72 5.04
CA LEU A 301 -13.70 4.60 4.66
C LEU A 301 -14.08 4.10 3.26
N ILE A 302 -13.11 4.09 2.34
CA ILE A 302 -13.26 3.48 1.02
C ILE A 302 -12.51 2.15 1.03
N HIS A 303 -13.26 1.06 1.09
CA HIS A 303 -12.72 -0.29 0.98
C HIS A 303 -12.59 -0.65 -0.49
N GLY A 304 -11.36 -0.74 -0.98
CA GLY A 304 -11.10 -1.06 -2.38
C GLY A 304 -10.27 -2.31 -2.55
N PRO A 305 -10.95 -3.44 -2.81
CA PRO A 305 -10.34 -4.70 -3.18
C PRO A 305 -9.39 -4.61 -4.40
N PRO A 306 -8.55 -5.62 -4.65
CA PRO A 306 -7.60 -5.64 -5.75
C PRO A 306 -8.27 -5.36 -7.10
N GLY A 307 -7.68 -4.46 -7.89
CA GLY A 307 -8.15 -4.16 -9.25
C GLY A 307 -9.43 -3.31 -9.33
N THR A 308 -10.03 -2.89 -8.22
CA THR A 308 -11.31 -2.12 -8.22
C THR A 308 -11.17 -0.63 -8.57
N GLY A 309 -9.95 -0.15 -8.77
CA GLY A 309 -9.69 1.24 -9.13
C GLY A 309 -9.76 2.22 -7.94
N LYS A 310 -9.26 1.83 -6.75
CA LYS A 310 -9.08 2.74 -5.59
C LYS A 310 -8.50 4.09 -5.97
N THR A 311 -7.30 4.07 -6.54
CA THR A 311 -6.58 5.28 -6.95
C THR A 311 -7.38 6.09 -7.97
N HIS A 312 -8.14 5.45 -8.85
CA HIS A 312 -9.01 6.14 -9.82
C HIS A 312 -10.18 6.85 -9.12
N THR A 313 -10.82 6.18 -8.16
CA THR A 313 -11.90 6.73 -7.33
C THR A 313 -11.41 7.90 -6.47
N LEU A 314 -10.22 7.77 -5.86
CA LEU A 314 -9.61 8.83 -5.06
C LEU A 314 -9.27 10.07 -5.88
N VAL A 315 -8.78 9.89 -7.11
CA VAL A 315 -8.48 11.01 -8.01
C VAL A 315 -9.75 11.84 -8.26
N GLU A 316 -10.86 11.20 -8.66
CA GLU A 316 -12.13 11.91 -8.84
C GLU A 316 -12.57 12.61 -7.54
N LEU A 317 -12.54 11.90 -6.41
CA LEU A 317 -12.91 12.48 -5.11
C LEU A 317 -12.10 13.75 -4.80
N ILE A 318 -10.77 13.70 -4.97
CA ILE A 318 -9.89 14.85 -4.72
C ILE A 318 -10.28 16.03 -5.60
N LEU A 319 -10.57 15.79 -6.89
CA LEU A 319 -10.96 16.82 -7.83
C LEU A 319 -12.32 17.45 -7.47
N GLN A 320 -13.28 16.65 -7.01
CA GLN A 320 -14.56 17.15 -6.51
C GLN A 320 -14.39 18.01 -5.25
N LEU A 321 -13.55 17.59 -4.30
CA LEU A 321 -13.22 18.38 -3.11
C LEU A 321 -12.59 19.73 -3.49
N VAL A 322 -11.63 19.73 -4.42
CA VAL A 322 -10.99 20.95 -4.92
C VAL A 322 -11.99 21.87 -5.64
N LYS A 323 -12.95 21.31 -6.40
CA LYS A 323 -14.01 22.08 -7.06
C LYS A 323 -14.91 22.80 -6.05
N THR A 324 -15.12 22.23 -4.87
CA THR A 324 -15.82 22.88 -3.76
C THR A 324 -14.96 23.90 -2.98
N GLY A 325 -13.73 24.15 -3.43
CA GLY A 325 -12.81 25.11 -2.82
C GLY A 325 -12.00 24.57 -1.64
N GLN A 326 -12.07 23.26 -1.35
CA GLN A 326 -11.37 22.65 -0.24
C GLN A 326 -9.89 22.43 -0.55
N ARG A 327 -9.04 22.59 0.46
CA ARG A 327 -7.61 22.24 0.42
C ARG A 327 -7.41 20.83 0.94
N VAL A 328 -6.73 20.01 0.14
CA VAL A 328 -6.61 18.57 0.38
C VAL A 328 -5.16 18.18 0.62
N LEU A 329 -4.90 17.47 1.73
CA LEU A 329 -3.63 16.80 1.98
C LEU A 329 -3.76 15.31 1.65
N VAL A 330 -3.04 14.86 0.63
CA VAL A 330 -3.05 13.46 0.19
C VAL A 330 -1.80 12.76 0.72
N CYS A 331 -2.02 11.65 1.41
CA CYS A 331 -0.97 10.87 2.05
C CYS A 331 -1.02 9.40 1.66
N GLY A 332 0.13 8.73 1.75
CA GLY A 332 0.25 7.28 1.66
C GLY A 332 1.48 6.76 2.40
N PRO A 333 1.53 5.48 2.76
CA PRO A 333 2.67 4.90 3.49
C PRO A 333 3.94 4.83 2.64
N SER A 334 3.82 4.69 1.32
CA SER A 334 4.94 4.53 0.38
C SER A 334 5.03 5.66 -0.65
N ASN A 335 6.23 5.95 -1.18
CA ASN A 335 6.36 6.94 -2.26
C ASN A 335 5.58 6.54 -3.52
N ILE A 336 5.57 5.24 -3.86
CA ILE A 336 4.87 4.73 -5.04
C ILE A 336 3.36 4.99 -4.95
N SER A 337 2.74 4.74 -3.79
CA SER A 337 1.31 5.02 -3.59
C SER A 337 0.95 6.48 -3.87
N VAL A 338 1.77 7.41 -3.36
CA VAL A 338 1.56 8.85 -3.53
C VAL A 338 1.85 9.28 -4.97
N ASP A 339 2.92 8.78 -5.57
CA ASP A 339 3.35 9.16 -6.91
C ASP A 339 2.34 8.73 -7.99
N ASN A 340 1.69 7.57 -7.80
CA ASN A 340 0.59 7.12 -8.67
C ASN A 340 -0.60 8.09 -8.66
N LEU A 341 -0.91 8.70 -7.51
CA LEU A 341 -1.93 9.74 -7.41
C LEU A 341 -1.48 11.03 -8.09
N VAL A 342 -0.23 11.46 -7.88
CA VAL A 342 0.32 12.67 -8.54
C VAL A 342 0.27 12.52 -10.06
N GLU A 343 0.67 11.38 -10.60
CA GLU A 343 0.69 11.14 -12.04
C GLU A 343 -0.70 11.24 -12.65
N ARG A 344 -1.73 10.69 -11.99
CA ARG A 344 -3.11 10.75 -12.48
C ARG A 344 -3.72 12.14 -12.36
N LEU A 345 -3.45 12.84 -11.24
CA LEU A 345 -3.88 14.23 -11.07
C LEU A 345 -3.21 15.18 -12.08
N GLY A 346 -1.93 14.96 -12.37
CA GLY A 346 -1.15 15.81 -13.28
C GLY A 346 -1.50 15.65 -14.76
N ARG A 347 -2.03 14.50 -15.19
CA ARG A 347 -2.31 14.19 -16.61
C ARG A 347 -3.54 14.91 -17.20
N GLY A 348 -4.45 15.41 -16.38
CA GLY A 348 -5.81 15.70 -16.88
C GLY A 348 -6.32 17.13 -16.73
N GLN A 349 -5.95 17.87 -15.69
CA GLN A 349 -6.82 18.97 -15.25
C GLN A 349 -6.05 20.17 -14.70
N LYS A 350 -6.23 21.34 -15.32
CA LYS A 350 -5.79 22.65 -14.79
C LYS A 350 -6.54 23.08 -13.52
N LEU A 351 -7.47 22.25 -13.03
CA LEU A 351 -8.33 22.55 -11.89
C LEU A 351 -7.57 22.51 -10.56
N ALA A 352 -6.52 21.69 -10.45
CA ALA A 352 -5.78 21.50 -9.21
C ALA A 352 -4.33 21.98 -9.35
N THR A 353 -3.93 22.94 -8.50
CA THR A 353 -2.52 23.25 -8.27
C THR A 353 -1.96 22.21 -7.31
N ILE A 354 -1.16 21.28 -7.83
CA ILE A 354 -0.61 20.14 -7.08
C ILE A 354 0.85 20.37 -6.67
N LEU A 355 1.19 19.96 -5.46
CA LEU A 355 2.55 20.03 -4.93
C LEU A 355 2.94 18.72 -4.24
N ARG A 356 4.02 18.09 -4.69
CA ARG A 356 4.56 16.84 -4.13
C ARG A 356 5.72 17.11 -3.19
N LEU A 357 5.56 16.76 -1.92
CA LEU A 357 6.59 16.84 -0.88
C LEU A 357 7.40 15.56 -0.78
N GLY A 358 8.64 15.59 -1.21
CA GLY A 358 9.54 14.44 -1.14
C GLY A 358 10.76 14.69 -1.99
N HIS A 359 11.85 13.98 -1.71
CA HIS A 359 13.07 14.18 -2.44
C HIS A 359 12.94 13.62 -3.88
N PRO A 360 13.27 14.37 -4.96
CA PRO A 360 13.09 13.98 -6.36
C PRO A 360 13.63 12.60 -6.74
N ALA A 361 14.71 12.15 -6.11
CA ALA A 361 15.29 10.83 -6.41
C ALA A 361 14.44 9.64 -5.93
N ARG A 362 13.48 9.89 -5.03
CA ARG A 362 12.50 8.90 -4.57
C ARG A 362 11.23 8.90 -5.39
N LEU A 363 11.09 9.89 -6.28
CA LEU A 363 9.88 10.14 -7.04
C LEU A 363 9.96 9.48 -8.41
N LEU A 364 8.81 9.08 -8.94
CA LEU A 364 8.71 8.68 -10.35
C LEU A 364 9.11 9.85 -11.27
N PRO A 365 9.78 9.59 -12.42
CA PRO A 365 10.21 10.64 -13.33
C PRO A 365 9.11 11.58 -13.80
N SER A 366 7.89 11.07 -14.02
CA SER A 366 6.71 11.86 -14.40
C SER A 366 6.23 12.81 -13.29
N VAL A 367 6.56 12.52 -12.03
CA VAL A 367 6.12 13.25 -10.84
C VAL A 367 7.11 14.35 -10.42
N VAL A 368 8.38 14.25 -10.84
CA VAL A 368 9.47 15.15 -10.41
C VAL A 368 9.16 16.63 -10.68
N GLN A 369 8.44 16.95 -11.77
CA GLN A 369 8.07 18.32 -12.12
C GLN A 369 7.15 18.98 -11.09
N HIS A 370 6.38 18.19 -10.35
CA HIS A 370 5.48 18.64 -9.29
C HIS A 370 6.14 18.67 -7.91
N SER A 371 7.42 18.28 -7.81
CA SER A 371 8.11 18.23 -6.52
C SER A 371 8.47 19.62 -6.00
N LEU A 372 8.38 19.81 -4.68
CA LEU A 372 8.76 21.07 -4.02
C LEU A 372 10.17 21.52 -4.43
N ASP A 373 11.11 20.58 -4.50
CA ASP A 373 12.52 20.84 -4.81
C ASP A 373 12.74 21.37 -6.22
N VAL A 374 11.91 20.93 -7.19
CA VAL A 374 11.95 21.42 -8.57
C VAL A 374 11.18 22.73 -8.70
N LEU A 375 10.03 22.85 -8.06
CA LEU A 375 9.22 24.08 -8.07
C LEU A 375 9.95 25.26 -7.43
N THR A 376 10.70 25.03 -6.35
CA THR A 376 11.56 26.06 -5.72
C THR A 376 12.73 26.49 -6.60
N GLN A 377 13.13 25.70 -7.60
CA GLN A 377 14.20 26.07 -8.53
C GLN A 377 13.69 26.71 -9.82
N THR A 378 12.49 26.32 -10.26
CA THR A 378 11.91 26.72 -11.54
C THR A 378 10.95 27.90 -11.44
N SER A 379 10.34 28.13 -10.28
CA SER A 379 9.44 29.27 -10.07
C SER A 379 10.16 30.61 -10.06
N ASP A 380 9.43 31.67 -10.40
CA ASP A 380 9.93 33.05 -10.36
C ASP A 380 10.41 33.42 -8.95
N ALA A 381 9.69 32.95 -7.91
CA ALA A 381 10.07 33.11 -6.50
C ALA A 381 11.38 32.38 -6.16
N GLY A 382 11.69 31.31 -6.90
CA GLY A 382 12.90 30.50 -6.78
C GLY A 382 14.18 31.13 -7.34
N SER A 383 14.07 32.16 -8.21
CA SER A 383 15.24 32.88 -8.75
C SER A 383 16.13 33.43 -7.63
N ILE A 384 15.51 34.03 -6.63
CA ILE A 384 16.16 34.63 -5.46
C ILE A 384 16.91 33.59 -4.61
N VAL A 385 16.40 32.36 -4.54
CA VAL A 385 17.02 31.25 -3.79
C VAL A 385 18.23 30.69 -4.56
N ARG A 386 18.17 30.67 -5.90
CA ARG A 386 19.27 30.21 -6.75
C ARG A 386 20.50 31.09 -6.63
N ASP A 387 20.32 32.41 -6.55
CA ASP A 387 21.45 33.36 -6.42
C ASP A 387 22.22 33.13 -5.12
N VAL A 388 21.52 33.04 -3.99
CA VAL A 388 22.17 32.78 -2.68
C VAL A 388 22.84 31.41 -2.64
N ARG A 389 22.26 30.40 -3.30
CA ARG A 389 22.87 29.07 -3.41
C ARG A 389 24.19 29.11 -4.20
N ALA A 390 24.23 29.84 -5.31
CA ALA A 390 25.44 29.99 -6.11
C ALA A 390 26.57 30.66 -5.30
N ASP A 391 26.25 31.68 -4.51
CA ASP A 391 27.19 32.35 -3.61
C ASP A 391 27.72 31.40 -2.53
N MET A 392 26.86 30.58 -1.95
CA MET A 392 27.26 29.56 -0.96
C MET A 392 28.21 28.53 -1.56
N ASP A 393 27.87 27.97 -2.72
CA ASP A 393 28.69 26.94 -3.38
C ASP A 393 30.06 27.52 -3.81
N ALA A 394 30.10 28.79 -4.25
CA ALA A 394 31.35 29.49 -4.55
C ALA A 394 32.25 29.68 -3.31
N LYS A 395 31.66 30.08 -2.17
CA LYS A 395 32.39 30.22 -0.90
C LYS A 395 32.87 28.87 -0.37
N GLN A 396 32.06 27.82 -0.51
CA GLN A 396 32.43 26.46 -0.10
C GLN A 396 33.58 25.90 -0.96
N ALA A 397 33.59 26.19 -2.25
CA ALA A 397 34.73 25.87 -3.12
C ALA A 397 36.00 26.64 -2.70
N ALA A 398 35.87 27.90 -2.27
CA ALA A 398 36.99 28.70 -1.78
C ALA A 398 37.61 28.13 -0.49
N VAL A 399 36.80 27.55 0.41
CA VAL A 399 37.30 26.85 1.62
C VAL A 399 38.31 25.76 1.27
N SER A 400 38.03 24.96 0.24
CA SER A 400 38.93 23.86 -0.18
C SER A 400 40.28 24.32 -0.71
N LYS A 401 40.37 25.55 -1.22
CA LYS A 401 41.57 26.14 -1.83
C LYS A 401 42.41 26.95 -0.85
N THR A 402 41.85 27.31 0.31
CA THR A 402 42.48 28.22 1.27
C THR A 402 43.39 27.47 2.24
N ARG A 403 44.68 27.83 2.29
CA ARG A 403 45.68 27.20 3.18
C ARG A 403 45.82 27.89 4.55
N SER A 404 45.37 29.14 4.69
CA SER A 404 45.44 29.92 5.93
C SER A 404 44.26 29.63 6.86
N GLY A 405 44.54 29.29 8.12
CA GLY A 405 43.51 28.99 9.12
C GLY A 405 42.63 30.19 9.51
N ARG A 406 43.17 31.42 9.44
CA ARG A 406 42.42 32.65 9.75
C ARG A 406 41.41 32.97 8.65
N GLU A 407 41.83 32.92 7.39
CA GLU A 407 40.97 33.11 6.22
C GLU A 407 39.88 32.04 6.14
N ARG A 408 40.24 30.78 6.45
CA ARG A 408 39.26 29.69 6.50
C ARG A 408 38.16 29.94 7.53
N ARG A 409 38.51 30.48 8.71
CA ARG A 409 37.55 30.83 9.76
C ARG A 409 36.62 31.98 9.34
N GLU A 410 37.13 32.95 8.60
CA GLU A 410 36.35 34.07 8.06
C GLU A 410 35.38 33.62 6.95
N ILE A 411 35.82 32.74 6.03
CA ILE A 411 34.95 32.14 5.02
C ILE A 411 33.85 31.31 5.69
N TYR A 412 34.16 30.55 6.75
CA TYR A 412 33.13 29.83 7.51
C TYR A 412 32.12 30.77 8.20
N ALA A 413 32.55 31.95 8.69
CA ALA A 413 31.63 32.93 9.26
C ALA A 413 30.67 33.48 8.19
N GLN A 414 31.19 33.82 7.01
CA GLN A 414 30.38 34.25 5.86
C GLN A 414 29.42 33.15 5.40
N LEU A 415 29.88 31.90 5.35
CA LEU A 415 29.04 30.76 4.97
C LEU A 415 27.88 30.53 5.95
N ARG A 416 28.09 30.78 7.25
CA ARG A 416 27.00 30.71 8.25
C ARG A 416 25.93 31.76 8.02
N GLU A 417 26.32 32.99 7.70
CA GLU A 417 25.35 34.07 7.42
C GLU A 417 24.58 33.78 6.12
N LEU A 418 25.28 33.38 5.06
CA LEU A 418 24.63 32.97 3.80
C LEU A 418 23.69 31.77 4.00
N ARG A 419 24.06 30.78 4.83
CA ARG A 419 23.15 29.66 5.19
C ARG A 419 21.88 30.16 5.89
N LYS A 420 21.99 31.15 6.78
CA LYS A 420 20.85 31.73 7.49
C LYS A 420 19.91 32.46 6.51
N GLU A 421 20.48 33.30 5.66
CA GLU A 421 19.74 34.02 4.63
C GLU A 421 19.07 33.06 3.62
N TYR A 422 19.79 32.04 3.16
CA TYR A 422 19.26 30.99 2.29
C TYR A 422 18.04 30.33 2.93
N ARG A 423 18.13 29.92 4.20
CA ARG A 423 17.01 29.27 4.92
C ARG A 423 15.79 30.18 5.06
N GLU A 424 15.98 31.47 5.29
CA GLU A 424 14.86 32.42 5.40
C GLU A 424 14.17 32.65 4.05
N ARG A 425 14.94 32.83 2.98
CA ARG A 425 14.40 33.02 1.62
C ARG A 425 13.72 31.75 1.10
N GLU A 426 14.36 30.60 1.29
CA GLU A 426 13.80 29.29 0.94
C GLU A 426 12.48 29.06 1.69
N ARG A 427 12.43 29.35 3.00
CA ARG A 427 11.19 29.24 3.77
C ARG A 427 10.05 30.08 3.17
N ARG A 428 10.29 31.36 2.86
CA ARG A 428 9.26 32.22 2.25
C ARG A 428 8.78 31.70 0.91
N CYS A 429 9.69 31.20 0.07
CA CYS A 429 9.35 30.58 -1.21
C CYS A 429 8.49 29.32 -1.01
N VAL A 430 8.90 28.44 -0.09
CA VAL A 430 8.18 27.19 0.22
C VAL A 430 6.79 27.49 0.79
N ASP A 431 6.68 28.42 1.73
CA ASP A 431 5.40 28.84 2.33
C ASP A 431 4.45 29.41 1.26
N GLY A 432 4.97 30.21 0.31
CA GLY A 432 4.19 30.74 -0.81
C GLY A 432 3.69 29.67 -1.78
N LEU A 433 4.55 28.70 -2.14
CA LEU A 433 4.18 27.57 -2.99
C LEU A 433 3.13 26.67 -2.32
N LEU A 434 3.29 26.38 -1.02
CA LEU A 434 2.33 25.59 -0.26
C LEU A 434 0.99 26.30 -0.13
N ALA A 435 0.98 27.60 0.20
CA ALA A 435 -0.25 28.38 0.32
C ALA A 435 -1.01 28.47 -1.02
N GLY A 436 -0.31 28.58 -2.14
CA GLY A 436 -0.90 28.60 -3.48
C GLY A 436 -1.38 27.23 -4.01
N SER A 437 -1.10 26.15 -3.30
CA SER A 437 -1.47 24.79 -3.71
C SER A 437 -2.80 24.34 -3.09
N ASN A 438 -3.69 23.82 -3.94
CA ASN A 438 -4.97 23.23 -3.53
C ASN A 438 -4.80 21.79 -3.04
N VAL A 439 -3.86 21.05 -3.64
CA VAL A 439 -3.58 19.66 -3.28
C VAL A 439 -2.10 19.52 -2.94
N VAL A 440 -1.81 19.07 -1.73
CA VAL A 440 -0.45 18.76 -1.30
C VAL A 440 -0.34 17.26 -1.10
N LEU A 441 0.68 16.63 -1.70
CA LEU A 441 0.89 15.19 -1.67
C LEU A 441 2.18 14.86 -0.94
N ALA A 442 2.13 13.99 0.06
CA ALA A 442 3.29 13.59 0.85
C ALA A 442 3.19 12.11 1.25
N THR A 443 4.29 11.51 1.69
CA THR A 443 4.14 10.26 2.46
C THR A 443 3.61 10.59 3.86
N LEU A 444 3.01 9.63 4.57
CA LEU A 444 2.55 9.81 5.97
C LEU A 444 3.63 10.44 6.85
N HIS A 445 4.87 9.94 6.73
CA HIS A 445 6.02 10.52 7.40
C HIS A 445 6.35 11.92 6.87
N GLY A 446 6.33 12.12 5.55
CA GLY A 446 6.59 13.39 4.89
C GLY A 446 5.64 14.51 5.34
N ALA A 447 4.40 14.17 5.68
CA ALA A 447 3.39 15.10 6.19
C ALA A 447 3.83 15.78 7.51
N GLY A 448 4.63 15.09 8.33
CA GLY A 448 5.21 15.64 9.57
C GLY A 448 6.42 16.57 9.35
N GLY A 449 6.75 16.90 8.09
CA GLY A 449 7.82 17.82 7.74
C GLY A 449 7.63 19.21 8.33
N PHE A 450 8.73 19.92 8.59
CA PHE A 450 8.69 21.28 9.12
C PHE A 450 7.89 22.23 8.19
N GLN A 451 7.93 21.98 6.89
CA GLN A 451 7.25 22.75 5.85
C GLN A 451 5.73 22.78 6.04
N LEU A 452 5.11 21.73 6.59
CA LEU A 452 3.66 21.63 6.74
C LEU A 452 3.13 22.07 8.11
N ARG A 453 3.99 22.34 9.10
CA ARG A 453 3.58 22.64 10.48
C ARG A 453 2.66 23.85 10.66
N ARG A 454 2.59 24.74 9.67
CA ARG A 454 1.81 25.99 9.70
C ARG A 454 0.66 26.00 8.70
N HIS A 455 0.41 24.89 8.02
CA HIS A 455 -0.65 24.77 7.04
C HIS A 455 -1.72 23.82 7.56
N GLU A 456 -2.95 24.31 7.56
CA GLU A 456 -4.14 23.51 7.82
C GLU A 456 -4.78 23.11 6.49
N PHE A 457 -5.46 21.97 6.52
CA PHE A 457 -6.17 21.38 5.39
C PHE A 457 -7.60 21.07 5.80
N ASP A 458 -8.52 21.16 4.85
CA ASP A 458 -9.93 20.83 5.12
C ASP A 458 -10.10 19.31 5.22
N VAL A 459 -9.42 18.58 4.32
CA VAL A 459 -9.52 17.12 4.21
C VAL A 459 -8.15 16.49 4.08
N VAL A 460 -7.94 15.41 4.82
CA VAL A 460 -6.83 14.48 4.63
C VAL A 460 -7.34 13.23 3.93
N VAL A 461 -6.72 12.87 2.80
CA VAL A 461 -6.97 11.61 2.10
C VAL A 461 -5.79 10.69 2.32
N ILE A 462 -5.99 9.51 2.88
CA ILE A 462 -4.93 8.51 3.10
C ILE A 462 -5.20 7.32 2.18
N ASP A 463 -4.35 7.12 1.18
CA ASP A 463 -4.34 5.90 0.35
C ASP A 463 -3.51 4.81 1.01
N GLU A 464 -3.89 3.55 0.78
CA GLU A 464 -3.33 2.35 1.42
C GLU A 464 -3.26 2.46 2.96
N ALA A 465 -4.31 3.00 3.59
CA ALA A 465 -4.40 3.19 5.04
C ALA A 465 -4.31 1.87 5.83
N SER A 466 -4.68 0.73 5.23
CA SER A 466 -4.55 -0.59 5.82
C SER A 466 -3.11 -1.15 5.83
N GLN A 467 -2.18 -0.50 5.13
CA GLN A 467 -0.76 -0.88 5.16
C GLN A 467 0.07 0.04 6.06
N ALA A 468 -0.58 0.97 6.77
CA ALA A 468 0.08 1.95 7.62
C ALA A 468 -0.16 1.64 9.11
N LEU A 469 0.87 1.85 9.93
CA LEU A 469 0.70 1.85 11.37
C LEU A 469 -0.23 3.00 11.77
N GLU A 470 -1.09 2.79 12.76
CA GLU A 470 -2.01 3.83 13.21
C GLU A 470 -1.26 5.10 13.66
N ALA A 471 -0.14 4.95 14.37
CA ALA A 471 0.68 6.08 14.81
C ALA A 471 1.23 6.92 13.64
N GLN A 472 1.42 6.34 12.46
CA GLN A 472 1.82 7.07 11.25
C GLN A 472 0.67 7.87 10.67
N CYS A 473 -0.55 7.32 10.69
CA CYS A 473 -1.75 7.99 10.18
C CYS A 473 -2.07 9.26 10.97
N TRP A 474 -1.81 9.27 12.27
CA TRP A 474 -2.02 10.46 13.12
C TRP A 474 -1.15 11.68 12.75
N VAL A 475 -0.04 11.48 12.01
CA VAL A 475 0.84 12.58 11.61
C VAL A 475 0.10 13.61 10.73
N PRO A 476 -0.53 13.23 9.60
CA PRO A 476 -1.36 14.16 8.83
C PRO A 476 -2.73 14.45 9.44
N LEU A 477 -3.35 13.53 10.19
CA LEU A 477 -4.72 13.73 10.70
C LEU A 477 -4.84 14.95 11.62
N LEU A 478 -3.79 15.28 12.38
CA LEU A 478 -3.78 16.47 13.24
C LEU A 478 -3.75 17.81 12.49
N ALA A 479 -3.62 17.80 11.16
CA ALA A 479 -3.62 18.99 10.32
C ALA A 479 -4.96 19.24 9.60
N ALA A 480 -5.98 18.43 9.86
CA ALA A 480 -7.29 18.53 9.21
C ALA A 480 -8.47 18.21 10.13
N ASN A 481 -9.68 18.48 9.63
CA ASN A 481 -10.94 18.27 10.33
C ASN A 481 -11.79 17.13 9.75
N LYS A 482 -11.38 16.58 8.60
CA LYS A 482 -12.03 15.46 7.93
C LYS A 482 -10.97 14.51 7.37
N ALA A 483 -11.26 13.21 7.44
CA ALA A 483 -10.42 12.17 6.84
C ALA A 483 -11.19 11.27 5.89
N VAL A 484 -10.54 10.92 4.78
CA VAL A 484 -10.97 9.83 3.90
C VAL A 484 -9.84 8.80 3.85
N CYS A 485 -10.08 7.63 4.43
CA CYS A 485 -9.11 6.54 4.43
C CYS A 485 -9.52 5.52 3.38
N ALA A 486 -8.67 5.32 2.38
CA ALA A 486 -8.82 4.28 1.39
C ALA A 486 -7.82 3.17 1.65
N GLY A 487 -8.24 1.93 1.45
CA GLY A 487 -7.38 0.78 1.68
C GLY A 487 -8.13 -0.52 1.49
N ASP A 488 -7.44 -1.60 1.81
CA ASP A 488 -8.02 -2.92 1.90
C ASP A 488 -7.46 -3.64 3.12
N HIS A 489 -8.25 -3.65 4.19
CA HIS A 489 -7.93 -4.31 5.45
C HIS A 489 -7.91 -5.84 5.39
N LEU A 490 -8.37 -6.42 4.28
CA LEU A 490 -8.24 -7.85 4.00
C LEU A 490 -6.95 -8.18 3.25
N GLN A 491 -6.14 -7.16 2.93
CA GLN A 491 -4.79 -7.34 2.40
C GLN A 491 -3.74 -7.20 3.52
N LEU A 492 -2.47 -7.34 3.15
CA LEU A 492 -1.30 -7.24 4.03
C LEU A 492 -1.38 -6.07 5.05
N PRO A 493 -1.30 -6.36 6.37
CA PRO A 493 -1.10 -5.36 7.40
C PRO A 493 0.32 -4.75 7.34
N PRO A 494 0.60 -3.66 8.08
CA PRO A 494 1.95 -3.13 8.20
C PRO A 494 2.92 -4.18 8.76
N THR A 495 4.14 -4.22 8.21
CA THR A 495 5.19 -5.12 8.69
C THR A 495 5.72 -4.67 10.05
N VAL A 496 5.60 -5.53 11.06
CA VAL A 496 6.12 -5.33 12.42
C VAL A 496 7.15 -6.41 12.73
N LYS A 497 8.35 -6.01 13.16
CA LYS A 497 9.44 -6.94 13.50
C LYS A 497 9.37 -7.43 14.94
N SER A 498 8.89 -6.60 15.86
CA SER A 498 8.78 -6.96 17.27
C SER A 498 7.65 -7.96 17.46
N THR A 499 8.01 -9.19 17.83
CA THR A 499 7.02 -10.16 18.26
C THR A 499 6.45 -9.71 19.61
N THR A 500 5.14 -9.53 19.70
CA THR A 500 4.49 -9.22 20.98
C THR A 500 4.45 -10.50 21.80
N THR A 501 5.52 -10.80 22.54
CA THR A 501 5.43 -11.78 23.62
C THR A 501 4.53 -11.17 24.68
N THR A 502 3.27 -11.57 24.71
CA THR A 502 2.40 -11.30 25.86
C THR A 502 3.01 -12.03 27.03
N THR A 503 3.69 -11.28 27.89
CA THR A 503 4.25 -11.81 29.14
C THR A 503 3.06 -12.26 29.99
N THR A 504 2.75 -13.56 29.95
CA THR A 504 1.96 -14.20 30.99
C THR A 504 2.80 -14.09 32.26
N THR A 505 2.62 -13.00 32.99
CA THR A 505 3.24 -12.83 34.31
C THR A 505 2.61 -13.86 35.22
N THR A 506 3.25 -15.02 35.33
CA THR A 506 3.07 -15.98 36.40
C THR A 506 3.40 -15.28 37.71
N THR A 507 2.44 -14.54 38.25
CA THR A 507 2.52 -14.03 39.62
C THR A 507 2.02 -15.15 40.51
N THR A 508 2.96 -15.88 41.08
CA THR A 508 2.76 -16.77 42.20
C THR A 508 2.13 -15.96 43.33
N THR A 509 0.84 -16.11 43.58
CA THR A 509 0.22 -15.66 44.83
C THR A 509 -0.85 -16.66 45.26
N THR A 510 -0.43 -17.43 46.26
CA THR A 510 -1.16 -18.09 47.33
C THR A 510 -2.69 -17.92 47.33
N THR A 511 -3.35 -19.06 47.31
CA THR A 511 -4.72 -19.39 47.71
C THR A 511 -5.35 -18.41 48.70
N THR A 512 -6.40 -17.69 48.29
CA THR A 512 -7.60 -17.51 49.13
C THR A 512 -8.84 -17.24 48.26
N THR A 513 -9.82 -18.11 48.46
CA THR A 513 -11.16 -18.16 47.90
C THR A 513 -11.98 -16.91 48.22
N THR A 514 -12.47 -16.17 47.22
CA THR A 514 -13.87 -15.66 47.23
C THR A 514 -14.31 -15.20 45.84
N SER A 515 -15.44 -15.74 45.43
CA SER A 515 -16.19 -15.48 44.21
C SER A 515 -16.77 -14.07 44.14
N SER A 516 -16.47 -13.33 43.07
CA SER A 516 -17.45 -12.40 42.46
C SER A 516 -17.12 -12.20 40.98
N SER A 517 -18.02 -12.70 40.15
CA SER A 517 -17.99 -12.63 38.70
C SER A 517 -18.55 -11.29 38.23
N THR A 518 -17.70 -10.42 37.71
CA THR A 518 -18.12 -9.29 36.86
C THR A 518 -17.35 -9.36 35.54
N LYS A 519 -18.04 -9.89 34.51
CA LYS A 519 -17.61 -9.81 33.11
C LYS A 519 -17.48 -8.33 32.73
N LYS A 520 -16.25 -7.83 32.59
CA LYS A 520 -15.97 -6.57 31.89
C LYS A 520 -15.82 -6.89 30.41
N THR A 521 -16.86 -6.59 29.63
CA THR A 521 -16.81 -6.52 28.17
C THR A 521 -16.45 -5.08 27.79
N GLY A 522 -15.16 -4.78 27.70
CA GLY A 522 -14.65 -3.50 27.23
C GLY A 522 -13.28 -3.72 26.59
N CYS A 523 -12.97 -3.00 25.52
CA CYS A 523 -11.68 -3.06 24.85
C CYS A 523 -10.62 -2.44 25.79
N SER A 524 -9.92 -3.27 26.56
CA SER A 524 -8.86 -2.80 27.47
C SER A 524 -7.68 -2.24 26.66
N PRO A 525 -7.02 -1.15 27.09
CA PRO A 525 -5.78 -0.62 26.48
C PRO A 525 -4.66 -1.66 26.34
N SER A 526 -4.75 -2.78 27.04
CA SER A 526 -3.80 -3.90 27.03
C SER A 526 -3.94 -4.86 25.84
N ALA A 527 -4.91 -4.68 24.93
CA ALA A 527 -5.11 -5.53 23.75
C ALA A 527 -4.63 -4.91 22.42
N MET A 528 -4.09 -3.68 22.41
CA MET A 528 -3.65 -3.02 21.18
C MET A 528 -2.31 -3.56 20.67
N THR A 529 -2.27 -3.95 19.39
CA THR A 529 -1.07 -4.38 18.67
C THR A 529 -0.68 -3.33 17.62
N LEU A 530 0.60 -3.29 17.23
CA LEU A 530 1.05 -2.42 16.12
C LEU A 530 0.46 -2.81 14.76
N GLU A 531 0.02 -4.06 14.63
CA GLU A 531 -0.60 -4.58 13.41
C GLU A 531 -2.03 -4.05 13.23
N THR A 532 -2.70 -3.61 14.30
CA THR A 532 -4.04 -3.02 14.20
C THR A 532 -3.95 -1.66 13.51
N THR A 533 -4.55 -1.57 12.32
CA THR A 533 -4.52 -0.34 11.52
C THR A 533 -5.59 0.65 11.99
N LEU A 534 -5.42 1.93 11.61
CA LEU A 534 -6.47 2.93 11.83
C LEU A 534 -7.77 2.51 11.13
N PHE A 535 -7.68 1.91 9.93
CA PHE A 535 -8.83 1.47 9.15
C PHE A 535 -9.62 0.41 9.90
N ASP A 536 -8.95 -0.62 10.43
CA ASP A 536 -9.56 -1.71 11.19
C ASP A 536 -10.21 -1.20 12.47
N ARG A 537 -9.50 -0.36 13.23
CA ARG A 537 -10.00 0.17 14.49
C ARG A 537 -11.26 1.02 14.29
N LEU A 538 -11.28 1.88 13.27
CA LEU A 538 -12.44 2.73 12.99
C LEU A 538 -13.63 1.90 12.49
N LEU A 539 -13.39 0.88 11.66
CA LEU A 539 -14.43 -0.03 11.20
C LEU A 539 -15.03 -0.84 12.36
N ALA A 540 -14.19 -1.29 13.30
CA ALA A 540 -14.64 -1.98 14.52
C ALA A 540 -15.45 -1.06 15.45
N LEU A 541 -15.04 0.20 15.55
CA LEU A 541 -15.64 1.19 16.44
C LEU A 541 -17.01 1.69 15.94
N HIS A 542 -17.09 2.06 14.67
CA HIS A 542 -18.29 2.71 14.10
C HIS A 542 -19.14 1.78 13.23
N GLY A 543 -18.64 0.57 12.95
CA GLY A 543 -19.32 -0.41 12.11
C GLY A 543 -19.31 -0.06 10.61
N PRO A 544 -20.07 -0.82 9.79
CA PRO A 544 -20.04 -0.68 8.33
C PRO A 544 -20.66 0.63 7.81
N GLY A 545 -21.34 1.40 8.67
CA GLY A 545 -21.98 2.66 8.29
C GLY A 545 -21.01 3.69 7.71
N ILE A 546 -19.75 3.68 8.17
CA ILE A 546 -18.69 4.59 7.70
C ILE A 546 -17.92 4.07 6.47
N LYS A 547 -18.28 2.89 5.94
CA LYS A 547 -17.55 2.18 4.88
C LYS A 547 -18.34 2.10 3.58
N ARG A 548 -17.67 2.28 2.43
CA ARG A 548 -18.16 1.87 1.11
C ARG A 548 -17.15 0.99 0.40
N MET A 549 -17.62 -0.12 -0.16
CA MET A 549 -16.79 -1.11 -0.82
C MET A 549 -16.93 -0.98 -2.34
N LEU A 550 -15.79 -0.92 -3.04
CA LEU A 550 -15.76 -1.00 -4.50
C LEU A 550 -15.91 -2.46 -4.92
N THR A 551 -16.80 -2.74 -5.88
CA THR A 551 -17.18 -4.14 -6.22
C THR A 551 -16.70 -4.58 -7.59
N THR A 552 -16.60 -3.68 -8.56
CA THR A 552 -16.16 -4.03 -9.93
C THR A 552 -14.64 -3.97 -10.05
N GLN A 553 -13.99 -5.08 -10.41
CA GLN A 553 -12.55 -5.17 -10.63
C GLN A 553 -12.17 -5.22 -12.12
N TYR A 554 -11.05 -4.57 -12.46
CA TYR A 554 -10.53 -4.38 -13.81
C TYR A 554 -9.13 -5.00 -13.97
N ARG A 555 -8.77 -5.92 -13.07
CA ARG A 555 -7.55 -6.71 -13.12
C ARG A 555 -7.96 -8.14 -13.47
N MET A 556 -7.96 -9.06 -12.52
CA MET A 556 -7.98 -10.52 -12.73
C MET A 556 -9.03 -11.03 -13.73
N HIS A 557 -8.67 -12.10 -14.44
CA HIS A 557 -9.64 -12.97 -15.10
C HIS A 557 -10.66 -13.50 -14.07
N GLU A 558 -11.90 -13.77 -14.50
CA GLU A 558 -13.00 -14.17 -13.61
C GLU A 558 -12.67 -15.45 -12.82
N ALA A 559 -12.11 -16.48 -13.47
CA ALA A 559 -11.68 -17.72 -12.83
C ALA A 559 -10.67 -17.51 -11.69
N ILE A 560 -9.74 -16.56 -11.87
CA ILE A 560 -8.74 -16.21 -10.84
C ILE A 560 -9.40 -15.42 -9.70
N MET A 561 -10.27 -14.46 -10.04
CA MET A 561 -10.96 -13.59 -9.09
C MET A 561 -11.91 -14.35 -8.17
N ARG A 562 -12.50 -15.44 -8.65
CA ARG A 562 -13.58 -16.16 -7.97
C ARG A 562 -13.21 -16.58 -6.55
N PHE A 563 -12.06 -17.23 -6.36
CA PHE A 563 -11.66 -17.68 -5.03
C PHE A 563 -11.43 -16.53 -4.04
N PRO A 564 -10.62 -15.48 -4.34
CA PRO A 564 -10.51 -14.33 -3.46
C PRO A 564 -11.86 -13.68 -3.18
N SER A 565 -12.75 -13.58 -4.18
CA SER A 565 -14.10 -13.03 -4.01
C SER A 565 -14.91 -13.79 -2.97
N ASP A 566 -14.97 -15.11 -3.12
CA ASP A 566 -15.79 -15.98 -2.27
C ASP A 566 -15.23 -16.09 -0.85
N GLU A 567 -13.92 -16.21 -0.71
CA GLU A 567 -13.26 -16.47 0.56
C GLU A 567 -13.03 -15.19 1.39
N LEU A 568 -12.73 -14.05 0.75
CA LEU A 568 -12.36 -12.82 1.44
C LEU A 568 -13.43 -11.73 1.35
N TYR A 569 -14.18 -11.67 0.25
CA TYR A 569 -15.02 -10.52 -0.09
C TYR A 569 -16.52 -10.84 -0.15
N GLU A 570 -16.97 -11.91 0.52
CA GLU A 570 -18.38 -12.33 0.59
C GLU A 570 -19.04 -12.46 -0.80
N SER A 571 -18.28 -12.91 -1.81
CA SER A 571 -18.71 -13.02 -3.21
C SER A 571 -19.20 -11.70 -3.84
N LYS A 572 -18.79 -10.54 -3.31
CA LYS A 572 -19.21 -9.22 -3.82
C LYS A 572 -18.38 -8.70 -4.99
N LEU A 573 -17.24 -9.31 -5.32
CA LEU A 573 -16.42 -8.87 -6.45
C LEU A 573 -16.99 -9.33 -7.78
N VAL A 574 -17.00 -8.42 -8.74
CA VAL A 574 -17.46 -8.66 -10.11
C VAL A 574 -16.36 -8.28 -11.08
N ALA A 575 -16.02 -9.19 -12.00
CA ALA A 575 -15.08 -8.90 -13.07
C ALA A 575 -15.73 -8.03 -14.15
N ALA A 576 -15.08 -6.92 -14.50
CA ALA A 576 -15.54 -6.07 -15.60
C ALA A 576 -15.51 -6.85 -16.93
N ASP A 577 -16.41 -6.51 -17.87
CA ASP A 577 -16.52 -7.20 -19.16
C ASP A 577 -15.21 -7.21 -19.95
N ALA A 578 -14.40 -6.16 -19.81
CA ALA A 578 -13.10 -6.05 -20.48
C ALA A 578 -12.04 -7.04 -19.96
N VAL A 579 -12.23 -7.62 -18.76
CA VAL A 579 -11.24 -8.51 -18.14
C VAL A 579 -11.76 -9.89 -17.78
N LYS A 580 -13.08 -10.10 -17.73
CA LYS A 580 -13.65 -11.37 -17.28
C LYS A 580 -13.16 -12.60 -18.07
N ALA A 581 -12.91 -12.45 -19.38
CA ALA A 581 -12.57 -13.53 -20.31
C ALA A 581 -11.19 -13.37 -20.98
N ARG A 582 -10.31 -12.52 -20.45
CA ARG A 582 -9.00 -12.23 -21.08
C ARG A 582 -7.98 -13.35 -20.87
N LEU A 583 -7.34 -13.82 -21.95
CA LEU A 583 -6.33 -14.88 -21.89
C LEU A 583 -4.97 -14.40 -22.40
N LEU A 584 -3.91 -15.17 -22.19
CA LEU A 584 -2.56 -14.81 -22.68
C LEU A 584 -2.48 -14.78 -24.21
N LYS A 585 -3.21 -15.67 -24.89
CA LYS A 585 -3.27 -15.66 -26.36
C LYS A 585 -3.87 -14.38 -26.96
N ASP A 586 -4.65 -13.62 -26.18
CA ASP A 586 -5.27 -12.35 -26.62
C ASP A 586 -4.33 -11.15 -26.44
N LEU A 587 -3.04 -11.37 -26.16
CA LEU A 587 -2.03 -10.32 -26.07
C LEU A 587 -1.72 -9.74 -27.45
N GLU A 588 -1.55 -8.42 -27.53
CA GLU A 588 -1.46 -7.66 -28.79
C GLU A 588 -0.23 -7.99 -29.64
N TYR A 589 0.79 -8.62 -29.07
CA TYR A 589 2.09 -8.85 -29.71
C TYR A 589 2.27 -10.27 -30.29
N GLY A 590 1.18 -11.00 -30.52
CA GLY A 590 1.19 -12.26 -31.27
C GLY A 590 1.68 -13.46 -30.45
N VAL A 591 0.87 -13.86 -29.46
CA VAL A 591 1.11 -15.05 -28.63
C VAL A 591 0.44 -16.27 -29.27
N GLU A 592 1.13 -17.40 -29.33
CA GLU A 592 0.61 -18.66 -29.86
C GLU A 592 -0.56 -19.18 -29.02
N ASP A 593 -1.59 -19.74 -29.67
CA ASP A 593 -2.71 -20.42 -29.01
C ASP A 593 -2.28 -21.86 -28.68
N CYS A 594 -1.84 -22.07 -27.44
CA CYS A 594 -1.38 -23.36 -26.92
C CYS A 594 -1.93 -23.61 -25.50
N ASP A 595 -1.72 -24.80 -24.96
CA ASP A 595 -2.27 -25.20 -23.67
C ASP A 595 -1.78 -24.31 -22.52
N GLU A 596 -0.60 -23.70 -22.63
CA GLU A 596 -0.07 -22.75 -21.65
C GLU A 596 -0.68 -21.34 -21.73
N THR A 597 -1.31 -20.96 -22.85
CA THR A 597 -1.82 -19.60 -23.08
C THR A 597 -3.34 -19.49 -23.12
N ARG A 598 -4.03 -20.64 -23.18
CA ARG A 598 -5.50 -20.78 -23.15
C ARG A 598 -6.09 -20.82 -21.76
N GLU A 599 -5.35 -21.36 -20.79
CA GLU A 599 -5.87 -21.58 -19.44
C GLU A 599 -5.47 -20.41 -18.52
N PRO A 600 -6.44 -19.74 -17.87
CA PRO A 600 -6.16 -18.63 -16.96
C PRO A 600 -5.68 -19.09 -15.58
N LEU A 601 -5.94 -20.34 -15.20
CA LEU A 601 -5.60 -20.90 -13.90
C LEU A 601 -5.07 -22.33 -14.09
N VAL A 602 -3.79 -22.52 -13.80
CA VAL A 602 -3.09 -23.81 -13.95
C VAL A 602 -2.52 -24.23 -12.59
N PHE A 603 -2.72 -25.49 -12.21
CA PHE A 603 -2.10 -26.07 -11.02
C PHE A 603 -1.25 -27.28 -11.40
N ILE A 604 0.07 -27.16 -11.23
CA ILE A 604 1.04 -28.23 -11.43
C ILE A 604 1.30 -28.87 -10.07
N ASP A 605 0.66 -29.99 -9.83
CA ASP A 605 0.73 -30.69 -8.54
C ASP A 605 1.95 -31.61 -8.49
N THR A 606 2.80 -31.39 -7.49
CA THR A 606 4.03 -32.16 -7.25
C THR A 606 3.89 -33.20 -6.13
N GLN A 607 2.65 -33.58 -5.78
CA GLN A 607 2.38 -34.65 -4.82
C GLN A 607 3.11 -35.97 -5.17
N GLY A 608 3.33 -36.82 -4.17
CA GLY A 608 3.99 -38.13 -4.34
C GLY A 608 5.42 -38.22 -3.79
N GLY A 609 5.95 -37.13 -3.23
CA GLY A 609 7.25 -37.12 -2.52
C GLY A 609 8.49 -37.09 -3.41
N ASP A 610 8.32 -37.03 -4.73
CA ASP A 610 9.42 -36.99 -5.69
C ASP A 610 10.08 -35.60 -5.83
N CYS A 611 9.51 -34.57 -5.20
CA CYS A 611 10.01 -33.19 -5.19
C CYS A 611 10.33 -32.73 -3.75
N PRO A 612 11.30 -33.33 -3.03
CA PRO A 612 11.52 -33.03 -1.61
C PRO A 612 12.14 -31.64 -1.37
N GLU A 613 11.69 -30.98 -0.30
CA GLU A 613 12.31 -29.74 0.16
C GLU A 613 13.72 -29.96 0.74
N ARG A 614 14.59 -28.95 0.63
CA ARG A 614 15.91 -28.89 1.26
C ARG A 614 16.06 -27.65 2.14
N SER A 615 16.84 -27.77 3.21
CA SER A 615 17.21 -26.65 4.08
C SER A 615 18.58 -26.10 3.66
N ASP A 616 18.79 -24.78 3.81
CA ASP A 616 20.08 -24.12 3.48
C ASP A 616 21.32 -24.73 4.19
N GLY A 617 21.11 -25.55 5.22
CA GLY A 617 22.16 -26.26 5.97
C GLY A 617 22.63 -27.60 5.37
N ASP A 618 21.95 -28.14 4.36
CA ASP A 618 22.25 -29.47 3.79
C ASP A 618 23.16 -29.44 2.55
N LEU A 619 23.58 -28.25 2.10
CA LEU A 619 24.62 -28.11 1.08
C LEU A 619 25.99 -28.30 1.72
N ASP A 620 26.85 -29.14 1.12
CA ASP A 620 28.25 -29.46 1.50
C ASP A 620 29.20 -28.22 1.53
N LYS A 621 28.89 -27.22 2.36
CA LYS A 621 29.77 -26.12 2.73
C LYS A 621 30.22 -26.33 4.18
N PRO A 622 31.50 -26.07 4.49
CA PRO A 622 32.02 -26.30 5.84
C PRO A 622 31.19 -25.52 6.85
N LYS A 623 30.74 -26.21 7.91
CA LYS A 623 29.96 -25.69 9.05
C LYS A 623 30.49 -24.33 9.51
N GLY A 624 29.95 -23.27 8.93
CA GLY A 624 30.29 -21.90 9.19
C GLY A 624 28.99 -21.14 9.34
N LYS A 625 28.69 -20.77 10.59
CA LYS A 625 27.70 -19.78 11.08
C LYS A 625 26.52 -19.50 10.14
N GLY A 626 25.33 -19.88 10.61
CA GLY A 626 24.03 -19.73 9.95
C GLY A 626 23.91 -18.49 9.08
N GLY A 627 23.30 -18.70 7.91
CA GLY A 627 23.06 -17.68 6.90
C GLY A 627 22.46 -16.41 7.51
N LEU A 628 22.80 -15.28 6.88
CA LEU A 628 22.41 -13.93 7.25
C LEU A 628 20.87 -13.70 7.29
N LEU A 629 20.14 -14.61 6.67
CA LEU A 629 18.68 -14.69 6.59
C LEU A 629 18.35 -16.05 7.23
N GLY A 630 17.40 -16.10 8.17
CA GLY A 630 17.07 -17.32 8.93
C GLY A 630 16.80 -18.55 8.06
N GLU A 631 16.67 -19.73 8.68
CA GLU A 631 16.50 -21.04 8.02
C GLU A 631 15.48 -20.98 6.86
N SER A 632 15.98 -20.82 5.63
CA SER A 632 15.18 -20.76 4.41
C SER A 632 15.12 -22.14 3.75
N LYS A 633 14.02 -22.40 3.04
CA LYS A 633 13.76 -23.66 2.33
C LYS A 633 13.87 -23.48 0.83
N SER A 634 14.17 -24.57 0.12
CA SER A 634 14.29 -24.59 -1.34
C SER A 634 13.87 -25.96 -1.88
N ASN A 635 13.42 -26.00 -3.14
CA ASN A 635 12.98 -27.21 -3.83
C ASN A 635 13.50 -27.16 -5.28
N GLU A 636 14.48 -28.02 -5.58
CA GLU A 636 15.16 -28.05 -6.89
C GLU A 636 14.24 -28.52 -8.01
N MET A 637 13.36 -29.49 -7.73
CA MET A 637 12.45 -30.03 -8.75
C MET A 637 11.35 -29.03 -9.09
N GLU A 638 10.77 -28.38 -8.09
CA GLU A 638 9.85 -27.25 -8.34
C GLU A 638 10.56 -26.13 -9.11
N ALA A 639 11.80 -25.79 -8.79
CA ALA A 639 12.55 -24.78 -9.51
C ALA A 639 12.79 -25.18 -10.98
N ALA A 640 13.01 -26.46 -11.27
CA ALA A 640 13.09 -26.98 -12.64
C ALA A 640 11.76 -26.86 -13.38
N LEU A 641 10.63 -27.20 -12.73
CA LEU A 641 9.29 -27.04 -13.30
C LEU A 641 8.95 -25.57 -13.60
N VAL A 642 9.26 -24.66 -12.68
CA VAL A 642 9.13 -23.21 -12.90
C VAL A 642 9.93 -22.79 -14.13
N ARG A 643 11.20 -23.20 -14.24
CA ARG A 643 12.06 -22.86 -15.38
C ARG A 643 11.48 -23.41 -16.70
N GLN A 644 11.00 -24.64 -16.71
CA GLN A 644 10.39 -25.25 -17.89
C GLN A 644 9.12 -24.51 -18.31
N HIS A 645 8.20 -24.25 -17.38
CA HIS A 645 6.94 -23.56 -17.67
C HIS A 645 7.18 -22.13 -18.18
N VAL A 646 8.11 -21.41 -17.57
CA VAL A 646 8.51 -20.08 -18.05
C VAL A 646 9.13 -20.14 -19.44
N LYS A 647 10.01 -21.13 -19.72
CA LYS A 647 10.56 -21.35 -21.07
C LYS A 647 9.43 -21.61 -22.08
N GLN A 648 8.38 -22.36 -21.73
CA GLN A 648 7.23 -22.60 -22.59
C GLN A 648 6.44 -21.32 -22.88
N LEU A 649 6.12 -20.52 -21.86
CA LEU A 649 5.42 -19.24 -22.02
C LEU A 649 6.19 -18.29 -22.95
N VAL A 650 7.51 -18.18 -22.76
CA VAL A 650 8.35 -17.31 -23.60
C VAL A 650 8.45 -17.86 -25.03
N ARG A 651 8.53 -19.19 -25.21
CA ARG A 651 8.51 -19.83 -26.54
C ARG A 651 7.19 -19.60 -27.27
N ALA A 652 6.06 -19.61 -26.56
CA ALA A 652 4.74 -19.28 -27.08
C ALA A 652 4.58 -17.78 -27.42
N GLY A 653 5.62 -16.96 -27.19
CA GLY A 653 5.63 -15.55 -27.57
C GLY A 653 5.31 -14.58 -26.44
N VAL A 654 5.06 -15.03 -25.21
CA VAL A 654 4.86 -14.14 -24.06
C VAL A 654 6.18 -13.42 -23.75
N ARG A 655 6.15 -12.08 -23.66
CA ARG A 655 7.37 -11.32 -23.39
C ARG A 655 7.85 -11.59 -21.96
N PRO A 656 9.17 -11.75 -21.74
CA PRO A 656 9.73 -11.90 -20.40
C PRO A 656 9.29 -10.82 -19.40
N GLU A 657 9.12 -9.58 -19.87
CA GLU A 657 8.68 -8.43 -19.06
C GLU A 657 7.25 -8.56 -18.50
N ASP A 658 6.42 -9.41 -19.10
CA ASP A 658 5.03 -9.65 -18.72
C ASP A 658 4.85 -10.88 -17.80
N VAL A 659 5.96 -11.55 -17.45
CA VAL A 659 5.99 -12.72 -16.56
C VAL A 659 6.63 -12.36 -15.22
N ALA A 660 6.01 -12.80 -14.12
CA ALA A 660 6.63 -12.83 -12.79
C ALA A 660 6.68 -14.23 -12.21
N VAL A 661 7.75 -14.49 -11.47
CA VAL A 661 7.95 -15.68 -10.65
C VAL A 661 8.03 -15.27 -9.19
N VAL A 662 7.12 -15.80 -8.38
CA VAL A 662 6.97 -15.47 -6.96
C VAL A 662 7.16 -16.72 -6.12
N THR A 663 7.90 -16.61 -5.01
CA THR A 663 8.06 -17.71 -4.06
C THR A 663 8.16 -17.18 -2.62
N PRO A 664 7.70 -17.92 -1.60
CA PRO A 664 7.78 -17.49 -0.21
C PRO A 664 9.22 -17.45 0.34
N TYR A 665 10.14 -18.24 -0.25
CA TYR A 665 11.45 -18.51 0.35
C TYR A 665 12.62 -17.90 -0.42
N ASN A 666 13.51 -17.20 0.30
CA ASN A 666 14.69 -16.56 -0.30
C ASN A 666 15.68 -17.57 -0.89
N ALA A 667 15.83 -18.75 -0.28
CA ALA A 667 16.68 -19.81 -0.84
C ALA A 667 16.12 -20.33 -2.19
N GLN A 668 14.79 -20.40 -2.35
CA GLN A 668 14.19 -20.72 -3.65
C GLN A 668 14.47 -19.65 -4.71
N LEU A 669 14.44 -18.36 -4.33
CA LEU A 669 14.84 -17.28 -5.24
C LEU A 669 16.29 -17.40 -5.69
N ALA A 670 17.18 -17.86 -4.81
CA ALA A 670 18.57 -18.11 -5.17
C ALA A 670 18.71 -19.24 -6.20
N LEU A 671 17.91 -20.32 -6.07
CA LEU A 671 17.87 -21.39 -7.08
C LEU A 671 17.28 -20.92 -8.42
N LEU A 672 16.32 -19.99 -8.39
CA LEU A 672 15.69 -19.44 -9.58
C LEU A 672 16.48 -18.29 -10.22
N ALA A 673 17.55 -17.81 -9.59
CA ALA A 673 18.36 -16.70 -10.10
C ALA A 673 18.87 -16.88 -11.55
N PRO A 674 19.30 -18.08 -12.00
CA PRO A 674 19.72 -18.30 -13.38
C PRO A 674 18.64 -18.01 -14.43
N LEU A 675 17.35 -18.12 -14.06
CA LEU A 675 16.24 -17.80 -14.96
C LEU A 675 16.28 -16.33 -15.39
N LYS A 676 16.73 -15.44 -14.50
CA LYS A 676 16.88 -14.01 -14.79
C LYS A 676 18.08 -13.71 -15.67
N GLU A 677 19.11 -14.55 -15.65
CA GLU A 677 20.24 -14.45 -16.58
C GLU A 677 19.81 -14.86 -17.99
N GLN A 678 19.01 -15.93 -18.09
CA GLN A 678 18.45 -16.39 -19.36
C GLN A 678 17.42 -15.42 -19.94
N PHE A 679 16.57 -14.85 -19.09
CA PHE A 679 15.51 -13.91 -19.48
C PHE A 679 15.55 -12.65 -18.61
N PRO A 680 16.35 -11.62 -18.99
CA PRO A 680 16.58 -10.42 -18.18
C PRO A 680 15.32 -9.60 -17.84
N GLY A 681 14.25 -9.75 -18.61
CA GLY A 681 12.97 -9.06 -18.39
C GLY A 681 12.09 -9.68 -17.31
N ILE A 682 12.34 -10.93 -16.92
CA ILE A 682 11.51 -11.63 -15.93
C ILE A 682 11.65 -11.02 -14.55
N GLU A 683 10.51 -10.83 -13.91
CA GLU A 683 10.48 -10.39 -12.53
C GLU A 683 10.53 -11.58 -11.59
N LEU A 684 11.63 -11.69 -10.84
CA LEU A 684 11.82 -12.71 -9.80
C LEU A 684 11.85 -12.01 -8.44
N GLY A 685 10.96 -12.40 -7.52
CA GLY A 685 10.86 -11.76 -6.21
C GLY A 685 10.18 -12.63 -5.16
N SER A 686 10.49 -12.34 -3.88
CA SER A 686 9.68 -12.89 -2.79
C SER A 686 8.30 -12.26 -2.85
N VAL A 687 7.34 -12.91 -2.21
CA VAL A 687 6.01 -12.38 -1.95
C VAL A 687 6.06 -10.92 -1.49
N ASP A 688 6.84 -10.62 -0.45
CA ASP A 688 6.94 -9.27 0.11
C ASP A 688 7.54 -8.27 -0.91
N GLY A 689 8.46 -8.75 -1.76
CA GLY A 689 9.09 -7.95 -2.80
C GLY A 689 8.20 -7.65 -4.00
N PHE A 690 7.12 -8.40 -4.19
CA PHE A 690 6.17 -8.27 -5.30
C PHE A 690 4.95 -7.39 -4.97
N GLN A 691 4.90 -6.85 -3.75
CA GLN A 691 3.83 -5.97 -3.29
C GLN A 691 3.67 -4.73 -4.20
N GLY A 692 2.41 -4.45 -4.58
CA GLY A 692 2.07 -3.28 -5.41
C GLY A 692 2.35 -3.43 -6.90
N ARG A 693 2.76 -4.61 -7.37
CA ARG A 693 3.03 -4.91 -8.78
C ARG A 693 1.96 -5.83 -9.38
N GLU A 694 1.85 -5.85 -10.70
CA GLU A 694 0.92 -6.70 -11.44
C GLU A 694 1.58 -7.15 -12.76
N LYS A 695 1.25 -8.35 -13.23
CA LYS A 695 1.82 -8.95 -14.44
C LYS A 695 0.76 -9.71 -15.23
N GLU A 696 0.99 -9.87 -16.54
CA GLU A 696 0.10 -10.65 -17.41
C GLU A 696 0.04 -12.12 -16.97
N ALA A 697 1.21 -12.72 -16.69
CA ALA A 697 1.35 -14.06 -16.14
C ALA A 697 2.13 -14.05 -14.81
N VAL A 698 1.62 -14.76 -13.80
CA VAL A 698 2.31 -14.99 -12.51
C VAL A 698 2.46 -16.49 -12.27
N VAL A 699 3.70 -16.92 -11.99
CA VAL A 699 4.05 -18.30 -11.64
C VAL A 699 4.47 -18.34 -10.17
N VAL A 700 3.89 -19.24 -9.38
CA VAL A 700 4.11 -19.34 -7.93
C VAL A 700 4.68 -20.71 -7.58
N SER A 701 5.81 -20.73 -6.87
CA SER A 701 6.40 -21.97 -6.31
C SER A 701 6.22 -22.00 -4.79
N LEU A 702 5.52 -23.02 -4.29
CA LEU A 702 5.17 -23.18 -2.87
C LEU A 702 6.31 -23.75 -2.03
N VAL A 703 7.25 -24.47 -2.63
CA VAL A 703 8.50 -25.03 -2.07
C VAL A 703 8.30 -26.17 -1.07
N ARG A 704 7.25 -26.11 -0.25
CA ARG A 704 7.02 -27.06 0.85
C ARG A 704 6.53 -28.40 0.31
N SER A 705 7.34 -29.42 0.51
CA SER A 705 7.00 -30.82 0.28
C SER A 705 7.78 -31.68 1.25
N ASN A 706 7.09 -32.24 2.25
CA ASN A 706 7.71 -33.07 3.29
C ASN A 706 6.71 -34.09 3.86
N ALA A 707 7.23 -35.22 4.34
CA ALA A 707 6.42 -36.32 4.86
C ALA A 707 5.62 -35.94 6.14
N GLU A 708 6.08 -34.93 6.88
CA GLU A 708 5.46 -34.46 8.11
C GLU A 708 4.24 -33.55 7.85
N GLY A 709 4.05 -33.07 6.61
CA GLY A 709 2.98 -32.13 6.26
C GLY A 709 3.17 -30.74 6.85
N GLU A 710 4.41 -30.37 7.19
CA GLU A 710 4.74 -29.06 7.73
C GLU A 710 4.83 -28.02 6.62
N VAL A 711 4.02 -26.98 6.71
CA VAL A 711 4.06 -25.85 5.76
C VAL A 711 4.93 -24.68 6.28
N GLY A 712 5.53 -24.81 7.47
CA GLY A 712 6.37 -23.77 8.08
C GLY A 712 5.60 -22.47 8.32
N PHE A 713 6.21 -21.33 7.96
CA PHE A 713 5.58 -20.01 8.14
C PHE A 713 4.27 -19.83 7.35
N LEU A 714 4.02 -20.64 6.31
CA LEU A 714 2.75 -20.65 5.59
C LEU A 714 1.60 -21.16 6.48
N GLY A 715 1.89 -21.90 7.56
CA GLY A 715 0.90 -22.39 8.53
C GLY A 715 1.13 -21.96 9.98
N ASP A 716 2.04 -21.01 10.25
CA ASP A 716 2.48 -20.72 11.62
C ASP A 716 1.45 -19.94 12.44
N LYS A 717 0.55 -20.67 13.11
CA LYS A 717 -0.45 -20.20 14.09
C LYS A 717 0.13 -19.31 15.22
N ARG A 718 1.45 -19.19 15.41
CA ARG A 718 2.05 -18.49 16.56
C ARG A 718 2.02 -16.96 16.46
N ARG A 719 1.70 -16.40 15.29
CA ARG A 719 1.30 -14.97 15.17
C ARG A 719 -0.13 -14.70 15.65
N LEU A 720 -0.88 -15.75 16.00
CA LEU A 720 -2.32 -15.72 16.30
C LEU A 720 -2.65 -15.69 17.81
N ASN A 721 -1.67 -15.63 18.71
CA ASN A 721 -1.93 -15.51 20.16
C ASN A 721 -2.13 -14.05 20.62
N GLY A 722 -2.87 -13.26 19.83
CA GLY A 722 -3.48 -12.00 20.26
C GLY A 722 -4.98 -12.20 20.37
N GLU A 723 -5.61 -11.72 21.44
CA GLU A 723 -7.02 -11.94 21.80
C GLU A 723 -8.05 -11.28 20.86
N THR A 724 -7.93 -11.40 19.53
CA THR A 724 -8.96 -10.95 18.57
C THR A 724 -10.00 -12.02 18.23
N ALA A 725 -9.81 -13.26 18.69
CA ALA A 725 -10.73 -14.38 18.45
C ALA A 725 -12.11 -14.32 19.17
N PRO A 726 -12.32 -13.61 20.31
CA PRO A 726 -13.67 -13.51 20.90
C PRO A 726 -14.51 -12.35 20.34
N PHE A 727 -13.91 -11.40 19.62
CA PHE A 727 -14.56 -10.10 19.32
C PHE A 727 -15.56 -10.15 18.16
N PHE A 728 -15.37 -11.04 17.19
CA PHE A 728 -16.33 -11.25 16.09
C PHE A 728 -17.55 -12.10 16.50
N LEU A 729 -17.44 -12.90 17.57
CA LEU A 729 -18.51 -13.80 18.03
C LEU A 729 -19.70 -13.07 18.66
N SER A 730 -19.55 -11.81 19.07
CA SER A 730 -20.66 -11.01 19.61
C SER A 730 -21.64 -10.52 18.54
N PHE A 731 -21.24 -10.55 17.25
CA PHE A 731 -22.07 -10.11 16.13
C PHE A 731 -23.17 -11.12 15.76
N LEU A 732 -23.06 -12.38 16.19
CA LEU A 732 -24.03 -13.43 15.88
C LEU A 732 -25.20 -13.57 16.89
N PHE A 733 -25.18 -12.85 18.03
CA PHE A 733 -26.15 -13.07 19.13
C PHE A 733 -27.41 -12.18 19.09
N LEU A 734 -27.58 -11.32 18.07
CA LEU A 734 -28.70 -10.37 17.98
C LEU A 734 -29.86 -10.77 17.05
N PHE A 735 -29.79 -11.94 16.40
CA PHE A 735 -30.91 -12.47 15.61
C PHE A 735 -31.49 -13.74 16.25
N SER A 736 -32.70 -13.61 16.79
CA SER A 736 -33.49 -14.75 17.27
C SER A 736 -33.99 -15.56 16.07
N PHE A 737 -33.32 -16.67 15.77
CA PHE A 737 -33.84 -17.76 14.93
C PHE A 737 -33.64 -19.09 15.66
N PRO A 738 -34.66 -19.96 15.74
CA PRO A 738 -34.52 -21.24 16.41
C PRO A 738 -33.89 -22.29 15.47
N THR A 739 -32.86 -22.96 15.98
CA THR A 739 -32.50 -24.35 15.65
C THR A 739 -31.89 -24.61 14.27
N LEU A 740 -30.61 -24.24 14.09
CA LEU A 740 -29.66 -24.97 13.25
C LEU A 740 -28.30 -25.02 13.97
N LEU A 741 -27.67 -26.20 13.94
CA LEU A 741 -26.38 -26.49 14.56
C LEU A 741 -25.34 -25.40 14.20
N LEU A 742 -24.74 -24.82 15.24
CA LEU A 742 -23.64 -23.87 15.14
C LEU A 742 -22.35 -24.60 14.72
N ASP A 743 -22.07 -24.64 13.42
CA ASP A 743 -20.69 -24.76 12.92
C ASP A 743 -20.14 -23.35 12.73
N GLY A 744 -19.09 -23.05 13.51
CA GLY A 744 -18.55 -21.71 13.74
C GLY A 744 -17.93 -21.07 12.50
N TYR A 745 -18.37 -19.84 12.23
CA TYR A 745 -17.71 -18.89 11.34
C TYR A 745 -16.38 -18.44 11.98
N ASP A 746 -15.26 -18.98 11.50
CA ASP A 746 -13.91 -18.53 11.89
C ASP A 746 -13.49 -17.36 11.00
N VAL A 747 -13.63 -16.14 11.50
CA VAL A 747 -13.07 -14.87 10.95
C VAL A 747 -11.52 -14.84 11.07
N LEU A 748 -10.91 -15.94 11.54
CA LEU A 748 -9.48 -16.11 11.76
C LEU A 748 -8.66 -16.39 10.48
N ALA A 749 -9.32 -16.56 9.33
CA ALA A 749 -8.64 -16.73 8.05
C ALA A 749 -8.03 -15.43 7.50
N VAL A 750 -8.47 -14.26 7.97
CA VAL A 750 -8.09 -12.95 7.41
C VAL A 750 -6.66 -12.51 7.78
N LEU A 751 -6.03 -13.14 8.79
CA LEU A 751 -4.67 -12.78 9.24
C LEU A 751 -3.57 -13.73 8.76
N PHE A 752 -3.91 -14.75 7.96
CA PHE A 752 -2.97 -15.73 7.41
C PHE A 752 -3.12 -15.76 5.90
N THR A 753 -2.18 -15.18 5.15
CA THR A 753 -1.99 -15.36 3.68
C THR A 753 -1.08 -14.29 3.04
N HIS A 754 0.04 -13.89 3.66
CA HIS A 754 0.91 -12.88 3.01
C HIS A 754 1.37 -13.35 1.61
N ALA A 755 1.76 -14.61 1.48
CA ALA A 755 2.19 -15.25 0.24
C ALA A 755 1.07 -15.46 -0.78
N GLU A 756 -0.07 -15.92 -0.28
CA GLU A 756 -1.15 -16.46 -1.07
C GLU A 756 -2.04 -15.33 -1.62
N GLU A 757 -2.32 -14.28 -0.83
CA GLU A 757 -3.02 -13.09 -1.31
C GLU A 757 -2.26 -12.39 -2.44
N VAL A 758 -0.92 -12.27 -2.31
CA VAL A 758 -0.05 -11.72 -3.36
C VAL A 758 0.00 -12.64 -4.57
N ALA A 759 0.04 -13.96 -4.39
CA ALA A 759 -0.04 -14.90 -5.51
C ALA A 759 -1.35 -14.75 -6.30
N MET A 760 -2.48 -14.53 -5.61
CA MET A 760 -3.81 -14.64 -6.21
C MET A 760 -4.35 -13.33 -6.78
N THR A 761 -3.91 -12.17 -6.26
CA THR A 761 -4.53 -10.87 -6.59
C THR A 761 -3.73 -9.98 -7.55
N ARG A 762 -2.53 -10.44 -7.94
CA ARG A 762 -1.58 -9.77 -8.83
C ARG A 762 -1.60 -10.25 -10.29
N PRO A 763 -1.97 -11.51 -10.64
CA PRO A 763 -2.05 -11.93 -12.03
C PRO A 763 -3.19 -11.24 -12.76
N LYS A 764 -2.94 -10.94 -14.03
CA LYS A 764 -3.91 -10.32 -14.91
C LYS A 764 -4.67 -11.33 -15.74
N ARG A 765 -3.96 -12.18 -16.48
CA ARG A 765 -4.51 -13.15 -17.46
C ARG A 765 -4.28 -14.59 -17.03
N SER A 766 -3.11 -14.90 -16.46
CA SER A 766 -2.72 -16.26 -16.10
C SER A 766 -2.11 -16.35 -14.71
N LEU A 767 -2.53 -17.35 -13.94
CA LEU A 767 -1.94 -17.77 -12.67
C LEU A 767 -1.55 -19.24 -12.75
N THR A 768 -0.27 -19.54 -12.58
CA THR A 768 0.25 -20.90 -12.49
C THR A 768 0.77 -21.16 -11.09
N ILE A 769 0.28 -22.20 -10.44
CA ILE A 769 0.71 -22.62 -9.10
C ILE A 769 1.46 -23.94 -9.24
N ILE A 770 2.64 -24.04 -8.64
CA ILE A 770 3.47 -25.24 -8.61
C ILE A 770 3.75 -25.59 -7.16
N GLY A 771 3.36 -26.79 -6.74
CA GLY A 771 3.63 -27.27 -5.40
C GLY A 771 2.85 -28.53 -5.03
N ASP A 772 3.11 -29.02 -3.83
CA ASP A 772 2.58 -30.27 -3.31
C ASP A 772 1.21 -30.05 -2.63
N SER A 773 0.14 -30.56 -3.24
CA SER A 773 -1.23 -30.45 -2.72
C SER A 773 -1.42 -31.15 -1.37
N GLU A 774 -0.76 -32.28 -1.12
CA GLU A 774 -0.87 -33.05 0.11
C GLU A 774 -0.22 -32.31 1.29
N THR A 775 0.99 -31.78 1.09
CA THR A 775 1.67 -30.98 2.11
C THR A 775 0.91 -29.68 2.38
N THR A 776 0.45 -29.00 1.32
CA THR A 776 -0.20 -27.68 1.42
C THR A 776 -1.59 -27.77 2.08
N SER A 777 -2.38 -28.79 1.76
CA SER A 777 -3.73 -28.99 2.32
C SER A 777 -3.74 -29.31 3.82
N ARG A 778 -2.62 -29.79 4.38
CA ARG A 778 -2.42 -30.03 5.84
C ARG A 778 -2.13 -28.76 6.63
N GLY A 779 -1.95 -27.62 5.95
CA GLY A 779 -1.74 -26.31 6.55
C GLY A 779 -3.01 -25.72 7.20
N SER A 780 -3.42 -24.54 6.76
CA SER A 780 -4.58 -23.83 7.31
C SER A 780 -5.90 -24.31 6.67
N LYS A 781 -7.05 -24.03 7.33
CA LYS A 781 -8.39 -24.28 6.73
C LYS A 781 -8.54 -23.53 5.39
N PHE A 782 -7.94 -22.34 5.28
CA PHE A 782 -7.89 -21.55 4.05
C PHE A 782 -7.12 -22.29 2.96
N MET A 783 -5.90 -22.78 3.25
CA MET A 783 -5.09 -23.54 2.29
C MET A 783 -5.80 -24.80 1.82
N LYS A 784 -6.49 -25.51 2.72
CA LYS A 784 -7.30 -26.67 2.35
C LYS A 784 -8.43 -26.31 1.38
N ARG A 785 -9.14 -25.20 1.61
CA ARG A 785 -10.18 -24.71 0.68
C ARG A 785 -9.57 -24.24 -0.64
N TRP A 786 -8.39 -23.62 -0.60
CA TRP A 786 -7.70 -23.18 -1.80
C TRP A 786 -7.26 -24.36 -2.68
N MET A 787 -6.64 -25.39 -2.10
CA MET A 787 -6.30 -26.61 -2.85
C MET A 787 -7.54 -27.28 -3.43
N ALA A 788 -8.63 -27.40 -2.65
CA ALA A 788 -9.89 -27.95 -3.15
C ALA A 788 -10.48 -27.11 -4.32
N PHE A 789 -10.37 -25.78 -4.24
CA PHE A 789 -10.78 -24.90 -5.33
C PHE A 789 -9.93 -25.11 -6.59
N LEU A 790 -8.60 -25.24 -6.44
CA LEU A 790 -7.69 -25.49 -7.57
C LEU A 790 -7.96 -26.85 -8.21
N GLU A 791 -8.19 -27.90 -7.42
CA GLU A 791 -8.55 -29.23 -7.94
C GLU A 791 -9.85 -29.22 -8.75
N GLU A 792 -10.81 -28.38 -8.40
CA GLU A 792 -12.11 -28.29 -9.09
C GLU A 792 -12.12 -27.29 -10.26
N ASN A 793 -11.36 -26.19 -10.17
CA ASN A 793 -11.49 -25.03 -11.08
C ASN A 793 -10.22 -24.72 -11.90
N ALA A 794 -9.06 -25.30 -11.57
CA ALA A 794 -7.82 -25.11 -12.32
C ALA A 794 -7.59 -26.25 -13.33
N ASP A 795 -6.77 -25.98 -14.35
CA ASP A 795 -6.19 -27.03 -15.19
C ASP A 795 -5.11 -27.78 -14.39
N LEU A 796 -5.46 -28.98 -13.91
CA LEU A 796 -4.63 -29.81 -13.06
C LEU A 796 -3.64 -30.63 -13.89
N ARG A 797 -2.35 -30.42 -13.64
CA ARG A 797 -1.25 -31.08 -14.36
C ARG A 797 -0.36 -31.85 -13.40
N TYR A 798 -0.05 -33.09 -13.74
CA TYR A 798 0.94 -33.90 -13.04
C TYR A 798 2.22 -33.97 -13.88
N PRO A 799 3.37 -33.47 -13.38
CA PRO A 799 4.59 -33.44 -14.16
C PRO A 799 5.19 -34.85 -14.31
N ASP A 800 5.64 -35.18 -15.53
CA ASP A 800 6.48 -36.37 -15.74
C ASP A 800 7.94 -36.02 -15.45
N LEU A 801 8.42 -36.44 -14.28
CA LEU A 801 9.76 -36.15 -13.79
C LEU A 801 10.87 -36.77 -14.67
N ALA A 802 10.56 -37.79 -15.48
CA ALA A 802 11.52 -38.37 -16.42
C ALA A 802 11.90 -37.39 -17.54
N THR A 803 11.09 -36.36 -17.79
CA THR A 803 11.32 -35.34 -18.82
C THR A 803 12.08 -34.10 -18.32
N LEU A 804 12.31 -34.01 -17.01
CA LEU A 804 12.99 -32.88 -16.37
C LEU A 804 14.52 -33.10 -16.35
N SER A 805 15.26 -32.38 -17.21
CA SER A 805 16.72 -32.33 -17.12
C SER A 805 17.14 -31.33 -16.02
N LEU A 806 17.83 -31.81 -14.98
CA LEU A 806 18.40 -30.94 -13.94
C LEU A 806 19.66 -30.18 -14.40
N ASP A 807 20.25 -30.57 -15.54
CA ASP A 807 21.51 -30.05 -16.08
C ASP A 807 21.37 -28.83 -17.03
N GLU A 808 20.14 -28.34 -17.27
CA GLU A 808 19.83 -27.06 -17.96
C GLU A 808 19.20 -26.03 -17.03
#